data_AF-A0AAD9LP65-F1
#
_entry.id   AF-A0AAD9LP65-F1
#
_cell.length_a   1.000
_cell.length_b   1.000
_cell.length_c   1.000
_cell.angle_alpha   90.00
_cell.angle_beta   90.00
_cell.angle_gamma   90.00
#
_symmetry.space_group_name_H-M   'P 1'
#
loop_
_entity.id
_entity.type
_entity.pdbx_description
1 polymer ?
#
loop_
_entity_poly.entity_id
_entity_poly.type
_entity_poly.pdbx_seq_one_letter_code
_entity_poly.pdbx_strand_id
1 'polypeptide(L)'
;MSEGSRLEEPEEEQADLHDPVAVQARIQQLKQIIVELDGTAQVFKLLGEKQAAEINAKELLLTRKNEYVDELLEQIKSLTSKLDAKTTEAQALELKAQKVNGQIQELKEQVKKDEEDFAMVCAALDAREQTLTKKNGELLSAVETERQLKKELERQQGTIRRLEKNVEDLQPEKADACLSPRSFHENQLIRLRDDAIEAKTREVWLLSGQNDQLRVQLDELEAALEQLQRNIISKENDLVRRQRKIDRLEAEVDALQVSRNQADGREKAMEIATIQNEKLLQALEAQERNTEELKARLENSERECEQLRSSHHDHIARSAESEVEVLHRTRQAEEKASAVSALQEKVRRERKFLQEELSSSHLNYQMEIEKVQNELVMRRNKQYELTLKLQDVENRLHEALGRRECAEEQLLAAQCRMQELERVLQDSLDWKKQLENELELHKKISAEDTDKQSKVLSGVKRELVGLQKQLEEMKGTLNNRLVTEKQQELRHRETKQLLEKHEALTIEQKQRIHRLVKDVNRESQARAAVELEKNLLKTQLEALRQQTESSIRELLEQKNQVQDKRQQLAGKFTELTTEFHALQNAKARLVHKFADAFAKASSACVVWPSDCLEIRECWLEDDDLRPILKMLEGEGGVRLQRIDMRCNRLTSEGMGRLLVFLKKLVVGFVSETNRARIRELDLRQNCISLDGVRVVAKGIESLVSSKSNNGVVGLKSVAVSDEGRVEVYGVENVFPILTIDISENVDADWLVAESRRFQAQYQRGKDPESSNNRSNAGGAQILNDTLSTSDKSLQEIYGVDLVKAFMGRDKELKGGAIRRKSITEIPAGSLTPATLTPRGSLRKRVGTASPRGDDGVSRSIDQLPVVAGCTQDSGTSPRLSSSLSLPRLSG
;
A
#
# COMPACT_ATOMS: atom_id res chain seq x y z
N MET A 1 -32.63 48.81 82.25
CA MET A 1 -33.29 48.72 83.57
C MET A 1 -33.04 50.03 84.27
N SER A 2 -34.05 50.60 84.92
CA SER A 2 -33.99 51.96 85.46
C SER A 2 -34.11 51.95 86.97
N GLU A 3 -33.30 52.75 87.65
CA GLU A 3 -33.64 53.21 88.99
C GLU A 3 -34.66 54.36 88.84
N GLY A 4 -35.79 54.26 89.54
CA GLY A 4 -36.85 55.27 89.51
C GLY A 4 -36.63 56.31 90.60
N SER A 5 -36.18 57.50 90.23
CA SER A 5 -35.94 58.60 91.17
C SER A 5 -37.03 59.67 91.09
N ARG A 6 -37.88 59.66 92.12
CA ARG A 6 -38.76 60.73 92.64
C ARG A 6 -39.36 61.75 91.65
N LEU A 7 -40.69 61.73 91.57
CA LEU A 7 -41.45 62.98 91.57
C LEU A 7 -41.33 63.60 92.97
N GLU A 8 -40.82 64.82 93.05
CA GLU A 8 -41.04 65.75 94.16
C GLU A 8 -41.77 66.95 93.57
N GLU A 9 -43.08 67.02 93.80
CA GLU A 9 -43.89 68.19 93.47
C GLU A 9 -43.67 69.25 94.56
N PRO A 10 -43.22 70.48 94.23
CA PRO A 10 -43.26 71.58 95.18
C PRO A 10 -44.71 72.06 95.34
N GLU A 11 -45.17 72.13 96.58
CA GLU A 11 -46.54 72.52 96.94
C GLU A 11 -46.87 73.94 96.44
N GLU A 12 -48.10 74.16 95.95
CA GLU A 12 -48.56 75.51 95.59
C GLU A 12 -48.85 76.34 96.84
N GLU A 13 -47.90 77.17 97.27
CA GLU A 13 -48.13 78.19 98.31
C GLU A 13 -49.26 79.15 97.90
N GLN A 14 -50.43 78.99 98.52
CA GLN A 14 -51.53 79.95 98.42
C GLN A 14 -51.20 81.22 99.22
N ALA A 15 -50.60 82.21 98.56
CA ALA A 15 -50.36 83.54 99.11
C ALA A 15 -51.54 84.50 98.82
N ASP A 16 -51.79 85.44 99.74
CA ASP A 16 -53.00 86.27 99.77
C ASP A 16 -53.26 87.14 98.53
N LEU A 17 -54.52 87.16 98.10
CA LEU A 17 -55.02 87.87 96.91
C LEU A 17 -55.37 89.35 97.15
N HIS A 18 -54.80 90.00 98.17
CA HIS A 18 -55.16 91.36 98.60
C HIS A 18 -54.00 92.37 98.68
N ASP A 19 -52.81 92.05 98.16
CA ASP A 19 -51.77 93.03 97.85
C ASP A 19 -51.55 93.12 96.32
N PRO A 20 -51.78 94.29 95.67
CA PRO A 20 -51.52 94.45 94.23
C PRO A 20 -50.04 94.25 93.85
N VAL A 21 -49.09 94.46 94.76
CA VAL A 21 -47.66 94.25 94.53
C VAL A 21 -47.36 92.76 94.39
N ALA A 22 -47.98 91.90 95.20
CA ALA A 22 -47.77 90.44 95.15
C ALA A 22 -48.26 89.84 93.83
N VAL A 23 -49.45 90.24 93.36
CA VAL A 23 -50.01 89.80 92.06
C VAL A 23 -49.12 90.27 90.91
N GLN A 24 -48.63 91.51 90.95
CA GLN A 24 -47.78 92.05 89.89
C GLN A 24 -46.39 91.40 89.88
N ALA A 25 -45.84 91.03 91.03
CA ALA A 25 -44.63 90.23 91.16
C ALA A 25 -44.81 88.79 90.61
N ARG A 26 -45.94 88.13 90.90
CA ARG A 26 -46.24 86.79 90.35
C ARG A 26 -46.40 86.80 88.84
N ILE A 27 -46.98 87.87 88.27
CA ILE A 27 -47.04 88.06 86.80
C ILE A 27 -45.65 88.29 86.20
N GLN A 28 -44.73 88.98 86.90
CA GLN A 28 -43.34 89.12 86.44
C GLN A 28 -42.57 87.79 86.53
N GLN A 29 -42.72 87.02 87.61
CA GLN A 29 -42.18 85.65 87.72
C GLN A 29 -42.66 84.76 86.58
N LEU A 30 -43.97 84.71 86.31
CA LEU A 30 -44.54 83.90 85.24
C LEU A 30 -44.04 84.32 83.85
N LYS A 31 -43.87 85.63 83.60
CA LYS A 31 -43.25 86.11 82.35
C LYS A 31 -41.79 85.71 82.22
N GLN A 32 -41.03 85.75 83.31
CA GLN A 32 -39.64 85.31 83.31
C GLN A 32 -39.53 83.79 83.08
N ILE A 33 -40.37 82.99 83.74
CA ILE A 33 -40.50 81.54 83.51
C ILE A 33 -40.86 81.24 82.05
N ILE A 34 -41.75 82.02 81.42
CA ILE A 34 -42.06 81.86 79.98
C ILE A 34 -40.84 82.15 79.10
N VAL A 35 -40.04 83.18 79.39
CA VAL A 35 -38.80 83.47 78.64
C VAL A 35 -37.74 82.38 78.85
N GLU A 36 -37.66 81.80 80.04
CA GLU A 36 -36.77 80.67 80.34
C GLU A 36 -37.26 79.36 79.69
N LEU A 37 -38.58 79.17 79.54
CA LEU A 37 -39.19 78.08 78.77
C LEU A 37 -38.99 78.24 77.25
N ASP A 38 -39.14 79.43 76.69
CA ASP A 38 -38.83 79.70 75.27
C ASP A 38 -37.32 79.53 74.99
N GLY A 39 -36.46 79.97 75.92
CA GLY A 39 -35.02 79.78 75.84
C GLY A 39 -34.62 78.31 75.86
N THR A 40 -35.18 77.51 76.78
CA THR A 40 -34.94 76.06 76.83
C THR A 40 -35.56 75.33 75.64
N ALA A 41 -36.73 75.73 75.14
CA ALA A 41 -37.33 75.17 73.93
C ALA A 41 -36.47 75.42 72.67
N GLN A 42 -35.87 76.62 72.53
CA GLN A 42 -34.92 76.91 71.47
C GLN A 42 -33.63 76.08 71.59
N VAL A 43 -33.11 75.89 72.81
CA VAL A 43 -31.97 74.99 73.07
C VAL A 43 -32.31 73.54 72.72
N PHE A 44 -33.49 73.03 73.08
CA PHE A 44 -33.94 71.69 72.69
C PHE A 44 -34.12 71.56 71.17
N LYS A 45 -34.62 72.59 70.47
CA LYS A 45 -34.71 72.59 69.01
C LYS A 45 -33.33 72.49 68.36
N LEU A 46 -32.37 73.32 68.79
CA LEU A 46 -30.99 73.28 68.30
C LEU A 46 -30.29 71.95 68.64
N LEU A 47 -30.60 71.35 69.80
CA LEU A 47 -30.11 70.02 70.16
C LEU A 47 -30.68 68.93 69.25
N GLY A 48 -31.97 69.00 68.92
CA GLY A 48 -32.64 68.10 67.97
C GLY A 48 -32.10 68.24 66.55
N GLU A 49 -31.90 69.46 66.06
CA GLU A 49 -31.28 69.75 64.75
C GLU A 49 -29.84 69.21 64.69
N LYS A 50 -29.06 69.38 65.77
CA LYS A 50 -27.72 68.80 65.90
C LYS A 50 -27.73 67.27 65.92
N GLN A 51 -28.67 66.64 66.63
CA GLN A 51 -28.83 65.19 66.66
C GLN A 51 -29.26 64.64 65.29
N ALA A 52 -30.18 65.30 64.58
CA ALA A 52 -30.56 64.94 63.22
C ALA A 52 -29.38 65.04 62.23
N ALA A 53 -28.55 66.09 62.33
CA ALA A 53 -27.33 66.21 61.54
C ALA A 53 -26.31 65.08 61.87
N GLU A 54 -26.17 64.69 63.14
CA GLU A 54 -25.30 63.59 63.55
C GLU A 54 -25.83 62.21 63.12
N ILE A 55 -27.15 62.02 63.08
CA ILE A 55 -27.80 60.82 62.52
C ILE A 55 -27.53 60.74 61.01
N ASN A 56 -27.85 61.79 60.25
CA ASN A 56 -27.60 61.83 58.80
C ASN A 56 -26.12 61.57 58.46
N ALA A 57 -25.18 62.10 59.27
CA ALA A 57 -23.75 61.85 59.09
C ALA A 57 -23.36 60.38 59.37
N LYS A 58 -24.02 59.71 60.32
CA LYS A 58 -23.82 58.28 60.62
C LYS A 58 -24.49 57.39 59.55
N GLU A 59 -25.64 57.77 59.03
CA GLU A 59 -26.30 57.08 57.92
C GLU A 59 -25.44 57.14 56.64
N LEU A 60 -24.92 58.32 56.28
CA LEU A 60 -24.01 58.49 55.14
C LEU A 60 -22.68 57.70 55.31
N LEU A 61 -22.26 57.46 56.55
CA LEU A 61 -21.09 56.62 56.86
C LEU A 61 -21.44 55.13 56.84
N LEU A 62 -22.68 54.76 57.15
CA LEU A 62 -23.22 53.40 57.01
C LEU A 62 -23.41 53.02 55.54
N THR A 63 -24.00 53.88 54.70
CA THR A 63 -24.15 53.59 53.26
C THR A 63 -22.80 53.35 52.59
N ARG A 64 -21.82 54.23 52.83
CA ARG A 64 -20.43 54.04 52.34
C ARG A 64 -19.75 52.77 52.84
N LYS A 65 -20.09 52.30 54.04
CA LYS A 65 -19.60 51.00 54.55
C LYS A 65 -20.30 49.82 53.90
N ASN A 66 -21.59 49.93 53.60
CA ASN A 66 -22.32 48.91 52.87
C ASN A 66 -21.82 48.82 51.42
N GLU A 67 -21.66 49.96 50.73
CA GLU A 67 -21.06 50.06 49.39
C GLU A 67 -19.69 49.34 49.34
N TYR A 68 -18.82 49.59 50.33
CA TYR A 68 -17.51 48.92 50.43
C TYR A 68 -17.61 47.42 50.77
N VAL A 69 -18.61 46.99 51.54
CA VAL A 69 -18.88 45.56 51.80
C VAL A 69 -19.40 44.88 50.53
N ASP A 70 -20.25 45.54 49.75
CA ASP A 70 -20.74 45.03 48.47
C ASP A 70 -19.61 44.93 47.44
N GLU A 71 -18.71 45.93 47.35
CA GLU A 71 -17.48 45.84 46.56
C GLU A 71 -16.61 44.63 46.95
N LEU A 72 -16.44 44.36 48.25
CA LEU A 72 -15.69 43.20 48.75
C LEU A 72 -16.41 41.88 48.43
N LEU A 73 -17.73 41.81 48.55
CA LEU A 73 -18.53 40.65 48.16
C LEU A 73 -18.44 40.40 46.66
N GLU A 74 -18.46 41.44 45.83
CA GLU A 74 -18.28 41.35 44.38
C GLU A 74 -16.87 40.86 44.01
N GLN A 75 -15.84 41.38 44.69
CA GLN A 75 -14.47 40.87 44.56
C GLN A 75 -14.37 39.39 44.93
N ILE A 76 -14.99 38.96 46.05
CA ILE A 76 -15.03 37.55 46.48
C ILE A 76 -15.71 36.68 45.43
N LYS A 77 -16.92 37.03 44.94
CA LYS A 77 -17.60 36.32 43.83
C LYS A 77 -16.69 36.19 42.59
N SER A 78 -15.99 37.27 42.25
CA SER A 78 -15.06 37.30 41.12
C SER A 78 -13.81 36.42 41.32
N LEU A 79 -13.43 36.14 42.57
CA LEU A 79 -12.31 35.27 42.92
C LEU A 79 -12.76 33.81 42.99
N THR A 80 -13.94 33.53 43.56
CA THR A 80 -14.56 32.19 43.55
C THR A 80 -14.76 31.68 42.14
N SER A 81 -15.37 32.46 41.24
CA SER A 81 -15.54 32.07 39.83
C SER A 81 -14.21 31.88 39.07
N LYS A 82 -13.13 32.60 39.43
CA LYS A 82 -11.78 32.34 38.91
C LYS A 82 -11.16 31.07 39.48
N LEU A 83 -11.46 30.73 40.73
CA LEU A 83 -11.06 29.48 41.36
C LEU A 83 -11.76 28.29 40.69
N ASP A 84 -13.07 28.37 40.47
CA ASP A 84 -13.87 27.31 39.83
C ASP A 84 -13.48 27.11 38.35
N ALA A 85 -13.14 28.18 37.64
CA ALA A 85 -12.55 28.09 36.31
C ALA A 85 -11.17 27.40 36.33
N LYS A 86 -10.39 27.54 37.42
CA LYS A 86 -9.08 26.89 37.57
C LYS A 86 -9.15 25.46 38.06
N THR A 87 -10.12 25.09 38.90
CA THR A 87 -10.33 23.68 39.31
C THR A 87 -10.86 22.86 38.14
N THR A 88 -11.78 23.39 37.33
CA THR A 88 -12.25 22.74 36.10
C THR A 88 -11.17 22.62 35.03
N GLU A 89 -10.32 23.64 34.84
CA GLU A 89 -9.14 23.55 33.98
C GLU A 89 -8.14 22.48 34.47
N ALA A 90 -7.88 22.40 35.78
CA ALA A 90 -7.01 21.39 36.36
C ALA A 90 -7.56 19.97 36.16
N GLN A 91 -8.85 19.73 36.41
CA GLN A 91 -9.51 18.44 36.14
C GLN A 91 -9.45 18.06 34.65
N ALA A 92 -9.62 19.03 33.75
CA ALA A 92 -9.50 18.81 32.31
C ALA A 92 -8.07 18.50 31.85
N LEU A 93 -7.04 18.97 32.58
CA LEU A 93 -5.64 18.58 32.38
C LEU A 93 -5.33 17.20 32.98
N GLU A 94 -5.89 16.88 34.14
CA GLU A 94 -5.71 15.58 34.80
C GLU A 94 -6.31 14.44 33.95
N LEU A 95 -7.53 14.60 33.43
CA LEU A 95 -8.15 13.64 32.52
C LEU A 95 -7.34 13.44 31.22
N LYS A 96 -6.69 14.50 30.71
CA LYS A 96 -5.77 14.40 29.56
C LYS A 96 -4.51 13.62 29.94
N ALA A 97 -3.93 13.88 31.12
CA ALA A 97 -2.75 13.15 31.62
C ALA A 97 -3.06 11.66 31.84
N GLN A 98 -4.20 11.32 32.42
CA GLN A 98 -4.67 9.94 32.57
C GLN A 98 -4.82 9.24 31.22
N LYS A 99 -5.44 9.90 30.23
CA LYS A 99 -5.60 9.36 28.87
C LYS A 99 -4.24 9.13 28.17
N VAL A 100 -3.31 10.06 28.27
CA VAL A 100 -1.96 9.91 27.71
C VAL A 100 -1.19 8.79 28.42
N ASN A 101 -1.34 8.64 29.74
CA ASN A 101 -0.69 7.56 30.48
C ASN A 101 -1.23 6.18 30.09
N GLY A 102 -2.54 6.06 29.81
CA GLY A 102 -3.14 4.85 29.23
C GLY A 102 -2.56 4.53 27.85
N GLN A 103 -2.43 5.52 26.96
CA GLN A 103 -1.78 5.33 25.65
C GLN A 103 -0.29 4.93 25.78
N ILE A 104 0.41 5.41 26.80
CA ILE A 104 1.79 4.99 27.11
C ILE A 104 1.84 3.54 27.62
N GLN A 105 0.81 3.05 28.31
CA GLN A 105 0.69 1.64 28.70
C GLN A 105 0.39 0.75 27.48
N GLU A 106 -0.59 1.11 26.65
CA GLU A 106 -0.90 0.41 25.39
C GLU A 106 0.33 0.29 24.48
N LEU A 107 1.10 1.36 24.32
CA LEU A 107 2.33 1.35 23.52
C LEU A 107 3.44 0.49 24.14
N LYS A 108 3.56 0.43 25.48
CA LYS A 108 4.54 -0.45 26.16
C LYS A 108 4.18 -1.92 26.03
N GLU A 109 2.89 -2.26 26.11
CA GLU A 109 2.42 -3.62 25.90
C GLU A 109 2.62 -4.07 24.45
N GLN A 110 2.37 -3.17 23.48
CA GLN A 110 2.65 -3.44 22.07
C GLN A 110 4.16 -3.65 21.82
N VAL A 111 5.03 -2.76 22.31
CA VAL A 111 6.49 -2.91 22.16
C VAL A 111 7.00 -4.21 22.79
N LYS A 112 6.54 -4.56 24.00
CA LYS A 112 6.91 -5.84 24.63
C LYS A 112 6.45 -7.04 23.81
N LYS A 113 5.28 -6.96 23.17
CA LYS A 113 4.82 -8.02 22.26
C LYS A 113 5.66 -8.08 21.00
N ASP A 114 6.02 -6.94 20.41
CA ASP A 114 6.88 -6.88 19.22
C ASP A 114 8.29 -7.43 19.52
N GLU A 115 8.81 -7.24 20.74
CA GLU A 115 10.03 -7.89 21.24
C GLU A 115 9.89 -9.42 21.37
N GLU A 116 8.77 -9.92 21.89
CA GLU A 116 8.46 -11.36 21.99
C GLU A 116 8.29 -12.01 20.60
N ASP A 117 7.54 -11.36 19.69
CA ASP A 117 7.35 -11.80 18.30
C ASP A 117 8.70 -11.78 17.54
N PHE A 118 9.57 -10.77 17.75
CA PHE A 118 10.92 -10.71 17.17
C PHE A 118 11.83 -11.83 17.69
N ALA A 119 11.81 -12.12 18.99
CA ALA A 119 12.57 -13.22 19.58
C ALA A 119 12.17 -14.60 18.99
N MET A 120 10.89 -14.82 18.72
CA MET A 120 10.41 -16.02 18.02
C MET A 120 10.92 -16.10 16.56
N VAL A 121 10.97 -14.98 15.84
CA VAL A 121 11.52 -14.93 14.47
C VAL A 121 13.01 -15.26 14.46
N CYS A 122 13.81 -14.71 15.38
CA CYS A 122 15.23 -15.05 15.51
C CYS A 122 15.43 -16.55 15.79
N ALA A 123 14.71 -17.13 16.76
CA ALA A 123 14.79 -18.56 17.06
C ALA A 123 14.39 -19.45 15.86
N ALA A 124 13.43 -19.01 15.04
CA ALA A 124 13.04 -19.71 13.81
C ALA A 124 14.11 -19.62 12.70
N LEU A 125 14.83 -18.50 12.60
CA LEU A 125 15.96 -18.33 11.69
C LEU A 125 17.16 -19.19 12.12
N ASP A 126 17.52 -19.18 13.41
CA ASP A 126 18.59 -20.04 13.96
C ASP A 126 18.29 -21.52 13.71
N ALA A 127 17.04 -21.95 13.93
CA ALA A 127 16.59 -23.31 13.63
C ALA A 127 16.71 -23.62 12.12
N ARG A 128 16.35 -22.69 11.24
CA ARG A 128 16.50 -22.85 9.79
C ARG A 128 17.97 -22.97 9.38
N GLU A 129 18.86 -22.15 9.92
CA GLU A 129 20.30 -22.23 9.66
C GLU A 129 20.89 -23.57 10.16
N GLN A 130 20.46 -24.05 11.33
CA GLN A 130 20.81 -25.39 11.81
C GLN A 130 20.30 -26.53 10.91
N THR A 131 19.17 -26.37 10.21
CA THR A 131 18.74 -27.36 9.20
C THR A 131 19.53 -27.27 7.89
N LEU A 132 19.89 -26.06 7.46
CA LEU A 132 20.70 -25.84 6.24
C LEU A 132 22.13 -26.35 6.41
N THR A 133 22.78 -26.07 7.55
CA THR A 133 24.12 -26.58 7.85
C THR A 133 24.17 -28.11 7.93
N LYS A 134 23.14 -28.76 8.52
CA LYS A 134 22.99 -30.23 8.49
C LYS A 134 22.84 -30.76 7.07
N LYS A 135 21.92 -30.22 6.27
CA LYS A 135 21.72 -30.62 4.87
C LYS A 135 22.97 -30.40 4.00
N ASN A 136 23.75 -29.36 4.27
CA ASN A 136 25.00 -29.12 3.55
C ASN A 136 26.09 -30.15 3.95
N GLY A 137 26.11 -30.60 5.20
CA GLY A 137 26.94 -31.74 5.64
C GLY A 137 26.51 -33.07 5.01
N GLU A 138 25.20 -33.31 4.89
CA GLU A 138 24.62 -34.46 4.17
C GLU A 138 24.97 -34.41 2.66
N LEU A 139 24.92 -33.24 2.03
CA LEU A 139 25.32 -33.04 0.64
C LEU A 139 26.82 -33.34 0.43
N LEU A 140 27.69 -32.86 1.33
CA LEU A 140 29.13 -33.12 1.29
C LEU A 140 29.44 -34.61 1.45
N SER A 141 28.75 -35.33 2.34
CA SER A 141 28.96 -36.78 2.49
C SER A 141 28.44 -37.55 1.28
N ALA A 142 27.31 -37.15 0.69
CA ALA A 142 26.81 -37.71 -0.57
C ALA A 142 27.82 -37.55 -1.72
N VAL A 143 28.38 -36.34 -1.91
CA VAL A 143 29.43 -36.07 -2.92
C VAL A 143 30.69 -36.90 -2.66
N GLU A 144 31.06 -37.15 -1.40
CA GLU A 144 32.18 -38.02 -1.08
C GLU A 144 31.89 -39.49 -1.44
N THR A 145 30.67 -39.99 -1.19
CA THR A 145 30.27 -41.35 -1.64
C THR A 145 30.18 -41.47 -3.16
N GLU A 146 29.70 -40.44 -3.87
CA GLU A 146 29.67 -40.40 -5.33
C GLU A 146 31.10 -40.47 -5.90
N ARG A 147 32.04 -39.73 -5.29
CA ARG A 147 33.47 -39.77 -5.64
C ARG A 147 34.11 -41.13 -5.37
N GLN A 148 33.68 -41.84 -4.32
CA GLN A 148 34.13 -43.20 -4.04
C GLN A 148 33.58 -44.19 -5.08
N LEU A 149 32.27 -44.15 -5.37
CA LEU A 149 31.64 -44.99 -6.38
C LEU A 149 32.23 -44.77 -7.79
N LYS A 150 32.54 -43.52 -8.16
CA LYS A 150 33.26 -43.21 -9.41
C LYS A 150 34.65 -43.85 -9.48
N LYS A 151 35.43 -43.80 -8.39
CA LYS A 151 36.74 -44.49 -8.29
C LYS A 151 36.61 -46.01 -8.35
N GLU A 152 35.56 -46.59 -7.77
CA GLU A 152 35.29 -48.02 -7.86
C GLU A 152 34.87 -48.43 -9.29
N LEU A 153 34.05 -47.62 -9.96
CA LEU A 153 33.67 -47.81 -11.36
C LEU A 153 34.90 -47.73 -12.29
N GLU A 154 35.80 -46.75 -12.11
CA GLU A 154 37.09 -46.71 -12.79
C GLU A 154 37.97 -47.94 -12.50
N ARG A 155 37.97 -48.43 -11.26
CA ARG A 155 38.72 -49.63 -10.85
C ARG A 155 38.13 -50.90 -11.47
N GLN A 156 36.81 -50.98 -11.62
CA GLN A 156 36.09 -52.06 -12.29
C GLN A 156 36.35 -52.01 -13.81
N GLN A 157 36.18 -50.86 -14.47
CA GLN A 157 36.56 -50.67 -15.88
C GLN A 157 38.04 -51.00 -16.12
N GLY A 158 38.93 -50.54 -15.25
CA GLY A 158 40.35 -50.85 -15.29
C GLY A 158 40.68 -52.31 -14.96
N THR A 159 39.71 -53.12 -14.52
CA THR A 159 39.81 -54.57 -14.34
C THR A 159 39.20 -55.31 -15.52
N ILE A 160 38.06 -54.86 -16.03
CA ILE A 160 37.45 -55.29 -17.30
C ILE A 160 38.48 -55.17 -18.43
N ARG A 161 39.14 -54.02 -18.62
CA ARG A 161 40.23 -53.83 -19.61
C ARG A 161 41.46 -54.73 -19.43
N ARG A 162 41.63 -55.36 -18.26
CA ARG A 162 42.66 -56.39 -18.03
C ARG A 162 42.15 -57.80 -18.28
N LEU A 163 40.85 -58.05 -18.12
CA LEU A 163 40.21 -59.31 -18.51
C LEU A 163 40.03 -59.37 -20.03
N GLU A 164 39.59 -58.29 -20.66
CA GLU A 164 39.55 -58.10 -22.12
C GLU A 164 40.94 -58.37 -22.72
N LYS A 165 41.99 -57.67 -22.27
CA LYS A 165 43.35 -57.94 -22.74
C LYS A 165 43.84 -59.37 -22.44
N ASN A 166 43.52 -59.95 -21.28
CA ASN A 166 43.87 -61.34 -21.01
C ASN A 166 43.12 -62.33 -21.92
N VAL A 167 41.97 -61.96 -22.50
CA VAL A 167 41.25 -62.75 -23.51
C VAL A 167 41.88 -62.55 -24.89
N GLU A 168 42.30 -61.33 -25.25
CA GLU A 168 43.11 -61.06 -26.46
C GLU A 168 44.44 -61.86 -26.43
N ASP A 169 45.21 -61.74 -25.34
CA ASP A 169 46.51 -62.44 -25.14
C ASP A 169 46.37 -63.98 -25.09
N LEU A 170 45.14 -64.53 -25.01
CA LEU A 170 44.83 -65.96 -25.05
C LEU A 170 44.30 -66.46 -26.41
N GLN A 171 44.13 -65.58 -27.41
CA GLN A 171 43.74 -65.97 -28.77
C GLN A 171 44.93 -65.83 -29.74
N PRO A 172 45.30 -66.89 -30.49
CA PRO A 172 46.23 -66.73 -31.60
C PRO A 172 45.56 -65.93 -32.71
N GLU A 173 46.30 -64.97 -33.31
CA GLU A 173 45.77 -63.96 -34.21
C GLU A 173 44.86 -64.52 -35.32
N LYS A 174 43.55 -64.25 -35.18
CA LYS A 174 42.65 -64.09 -36.31
C LYS A 174 42.36 -62.61 -36.47
N ALA A 175 42.69 -62.06 -37.62
CA ALA A 175 42.37 -60.67 -37.94
C ALA A 175 40.88 -60.54 -38.22
N ASP A 176 40.07 -60.29 -37.18
CA ASP A 176 38.64 -60.04 -37.31
C ASP A 176 38.39 -58.70 -38.03
N ALA A 177 38.34 -58.80 -39.37
CA ALA A 177 37.92 -57.73 -40.25
C ALA A 177 36.42 -57.44 -40.07
N CYS A 178 36.10 -56.65 -39.03
CA CYS A 178 34.77 -56.12 -38.72
C CYS A 178 33.69 -57.21 -38.55
N LEU A 179 33.65 -57.88 -37.39
CA LEU A 179 32.48 -58.69 -36.97
C LEU A 179 31.27 -57.84 -36.52
N SER A 180 30.93 -56.86 -37.36
CA SER A 180 29.62 -56.23 -37.46
C SER A 180 29.30 -56.22 -38.96
N PRO A 181 28.13 -56.68 -39.44
CA PRO A 181 27.80 -56.74 -40.87
C PRO A 181 27.72 -55.39 -41.61
N ARG A 182 28.17 -54.31 -40.96
CA ARG A 182 28.00 -52.90 -41.32
C ARG A 182 29.34 -52.33 -41.78
N SER A 183 29.32 -51.62 -42.89
CA SER A 183 30.55 -51.10 -43.51
C SER A 183 31.30 -50.12 -42.57
N PHE A 184 32.60 -49.94 -42.78
CA PHE A 184 33.39 -48.96 -42.03
C PHE A 184 32.78 -47.54 -42.11
N HIS A 185 32.25 -47.16 -43.28
CA HIS A 185 31.57 -45.89 -43.51
C HIS A 185 30.26 -45.78 -42.71
N GLU A 186 29.49 -46.87 -42.61
CA GLU A 186 28.27 -46.92 -41.79
C GLU A 186 28.59 -46.77 -40.31
N ASN A 187 29.63 -47.45 -39.80
CA ASN A 187 30.08 -47.28 -38.41
C ASN A 187 30.57 -45.85 -38.13
N GLN A 188 31.15 -45.15 -39.12
CA GLN A 188 31.52 -43.74 -38.99
C GLN A 188 30.28 -42.82 -38.99
N LEU A 189 29.28 -43.09 -39.83
CA LEU A 189 27.99 -42.38 -39.84
C LEU A 189 27.20 -42.59 -38.54
N ILE A 190 27.23 -43.80 -37.97
CA ILE A 190 26.62 -44.11 -36.67
C ILE A 190 27.30 -43.28 -35.57
N ARG A 191 28.63 -43.24 -35.50
CA ARG A 191 29.36 -42.38 -34.54
C ARG A 191 28.98 -40.91 -34.66
N LEU A 192 29.02 -40.35 -35.88
CA LEU A 192 28.65 -38.94 -36.11
C LEU A 192 27.17 -38.65 -35.76
N ARG A 193 26.28 -39.63 -35.96
CA ARG A 193 24.88 -39.55 -35.52
C ARG A 193 24.77 -39.60 -34.00
N ASP A 194 25.51 -40.48 -33.33
CA ASP A 194 25.45 -40.67 -31.88
C ASP A 194 26.09 -39.48 -31.15
N ASP A 195 27.20 -38.93 -31.67
CA ASP A 195 27.79 -37.65 -31.25
C ASP A 195 26.77 -36.49 -31.35
N ALA A 196 26.00 -36.44 -32.46
CA ALA A 196 24.96 -35.44 -32.68
C ALA A 196 23.72 -35.66 -31.77
N ILE A 197 23.34 -36.90 -31.49
CA ILE A 197 22.29 -37.25 -30.53
C ILE A 197 22.74 -36.86 -29.11
N GLU A 198 23.98 -37.13 -28.73
CA GLU A 198 24.49 -36.75 -27.40
C GLU A 198 24.56 -35.21 -27.28
N ALA A 199 25.06 -34.51 -28.31
CA ALA A 199 25.05 -33.06 -28.36
C ALA A 199 23.63 -32.47 -28.22
N LYS A 200 22.64 -33.01 -28.96
CA LYS A 200 21.24 -32.59 -28.79
C LYS A 200 20.62 -33.02 -27.46
N THR A 201 21.06 -34.11 -26.86
CA THR A 201 20.62 -34.52 -25.51
C THR A 201 21.15 -33.55 -24.45
N ARG A 202 22.41 -33.10 -24.57
CA ARG A 202 22.98 -32.04 -23.73
C ARG A 202 22.27 -30.70 -23.92
N GLU A 203 21.92 -30.33 -25.15
CA GLU A 203 21.14 -29.12 -25.46
C GLU A 203 19.73 -29.19 -24.85
N VAL A 204 19.01 -30.30 -25.02
CA VAL A 204 17.69 -30.53 -24.42
C VAL A 204 17.76 -30.53 -22.89
N TRP A 205 18.82 -31.09 -22.30
CA TRP A 205 19.02 -31.07 -20.84
C TRP A 205 19.22 -29.64 -20.30
N LEU A 206 20.06 -28.83 -20.97
CA LEU A 206 20.26 -27.42 -20.62
C LEU A 206 18.96 -26.60 -20.77
N LEU A 207 18.22 -26.79 -21.87
CA LEU A 207 16.92 -26.14 -22.09
C LEU A 207 15.85 -26.60 -21.08
N SER A 208 15.89 -27.86 -20.64
CA SER A 208 14.99 -28.37 -19.60
C SER A 208 15.30 -27.74 -18.25
N GLY A 209 16.58 -27.70 -17.85
CA GLY A 209 17.01 -27.02 -16.62
C GLY A 209 16.70 -25.52 -16.61
N GLN A 210 16.77 -24.85 -17.76
CA GLN A 210 16.31 -23.47 -17.92
C GLN A 210 14.78 -23.33 -17.76
N ASN A 211 13.99 -24.24 -18.33
CA ASN A 211 12.53 -24.24 -18.14
C ASN A 211 12.14 -24.51 -16.69
N ASP A 212 12.80 -25.44 -16.01
CA ASP A 212 12.53 -25.73 -14.60
C ASP A 212 12.98 -24.59 -13.67
N GLN A 213 14.07 -23.90 -13.99
CA GLN A 213 14.46 -22.67 -13.28
C GLN A 213 13.46 -21.52 -13.50
N LEU A 214 12.90 -21.39 -14.72
CA LEU A 214 11.84 -20.42 -15.03
C LEU A 214 10.51 -20.78 -14.32
N ARG A 215 10.21 -22.06 -14.14
CA ARG A 215 9.06 -22.52 -13.32
C ARG A 215 9.22 -22.15 -11.86
N VAL A 216 10.39 -22.42 -11.25
CA VAL A 216 10.65 -22.00 -9.86
C VAL A 216 10.54 -20.49 -9.69
N GLN A 217 10.99 -19.70 -10.68
CA GLN A 217 10.81 -18.24 -10.67
C GLN A 217 9.34 -17.82 -10.85
N LEU A 218 8.54 -18.58 -11.61
CA LEU A 218 7.10 -18.38 -11.71
C LEU A 218 6.42 -18.67 -10.36
N ASP A 219 6.72 -19.81 -9.73
CA ASP A 219 6.19 -20.22 -8.42
C ASP A 219 6.53 -19.19 -7.33
N GLU A 220 7.75 -18.64 -7.33
CA GLU A 220 8.18 -17.56 -6.43
C GLU A 220 7.40 -16.26 -6.66
N LEU A 221 7.12 -15.89 -7.92
CA LEU A 221 6.33 -14.71 -8.28
C LEU A 221 4.83 -14.90 -7.96
N GLU A 222 4.28 -16.10 -8.15
CA GLU A 222 2.91 -16.44 -7.77
C GLU A 222 2.73 -16.42 -6.25
N ALA A 223 3.67 -16.99 -5.48
CA ALA A 223 3.67 -16.91 -4.03
C ALA A 223 3.80 -15.46 -3.51
N ALA A 224 4.59 -14.62 -4.18
CA ALA A 224 4.67 -13.19 -3.89
C ALA A 224 3.36 -12.45 -4.22
N LEU A 225 2.70 -12.79 -5.33
CA LEU A 225 1.39 -12.27 -5.71
C LEU A 225 0.30 -12.65 -4.71
N GLU A 226 0.23 -13.92 -4.30
CA GLU A 226 -0.69 -14.36 -3.24
C GLU A 226 -0.45 -13.58 -1.94
N GLN A 227 0.81 -13.43 -1.51
CA GLN A 227 1.13 -12.68 -0.29
C GLN A 227 0.75 -11.20 -0.42
N LEU A 228 0.88 -10.61 -1.61
CA LEU A 228 0.45 -9.24 -1.89
C LEU A 228 -1.08 -9.11 -1.91
N GLN A 229 -1.82 -10.08 -2.45
CA GLN A 229 -3.29 -10.15 -2.39
C GLN A 229 -3.78 -10.27 -0.94
N ARG A 230 -3.19 -11.18 -0.14
CA ARG A 230 -3.49 -11.32 1.31
C ARG A 230 -3.24 -10.00 2.05
N ASN A 231 -2.16 -9.29 1.73
CA ASN A 231 -1.86 -7.98 2.29
C ASN A 231 -2.89 -6.91 1.89
N ILE A 232 -3.32 -6.86 0.62
CA ILE A 232 -4.39 -5.95 0.16
C ILE A 232 -5.68 -6.23 0.93
N ILE A 233 -6.16 -7.47 0.97
CA ILE A 233 -7.39 -7.86 1.68
C ILE A 233 -7.32 -7.49 3.18
N SER A 234 -6.15 -7.63 3.80
CA SER A 234 -5.91 -7.20 5.18
C SER A 234 -6.04 -5.68 5.35
N LYS A 235 -5.43 -4.88 4.45
CA LYS A 235 -5.54 -3.41 4.45
C LYS A 235 -6.95 -2.91 4.12
N GLU A 236 -7.67 -3.56 3.20
CA GLU A 236 -9.08 -3.27 2.91
C GLU A 236 -9.96 -3.50 4.13
N ASN A 237 -9.77 -4.62 4.86
CA ASN A 237 -10.48 -4.88 6.10
C ASN A 237 -10.20 -3.82 7.18
N ASP A 238 -8.94 -3.34 7.30
CA ASP A 238 -8.60 -2.24 8.19
C ASP A 238 -9.18 -0.89 7.76
N LEU A 239 -9.25 -0.62 6.45
CA LEU A 239 -9.94 0.56 5.91
C LEU A 239 -11.44 0.50 6.18
N VAL A 240 -12.09 -0.65 5.99
CA VAL A 240 -13.51 -0.84 6.34
C VAL A 240 -13.76 -0.70 7.85
N ARG A 241 -12.85 -1.19 8.70
CA ARG A 241 -12.91 -0.97 10.16
C ARG A 241 -12.78 0.53 10.51
N ARG A 242 -11.90 1.25 9.82
CA ARG A 242 -11.69 2.71 10.00
C ARG A 242 -12.90 3.50 9.50
N GLN A 243 -13.44 3.19 8.33
CA GLN A 243 -14.65 3.83 7.79
C GLN A 243 -15.82 3.64 8.77
N ARG A 244 -16.09 2.41 9.24
CA ARG A 244 -17.11 2.14 10.27
C ARG A 244 -16.88 2.85 11.61
N LYS A 245 -15.67 3.37 11.88
CA LYS A 245 -15.38 4.23 13.04
C LYS A 245 -15.61 5.71 12.70
N ILE A 246 -15.27 6.14 11.49
CA ILE A 246 -15.58 7.47 10.94
C ILE A 246 -17.10 7.67 10.88
N ASP A 247 -17.86 6.75 10.25
CA ASP A 247 -19.33 6.82 10.12
C ASP A 247 -20.03 6.98 11.49
N ARG A 248 -19.47 6.37 12.56
CA ARG A 248 -19.98 6.50 13.93
C ARG A 248 -19.68 7.86 14.54
N LEU A 249 -18.48 8.40 14.32
CA LEU A 249 -18.07 9.72 14.79
C LEU A 249 -18.79 10.84 14.02
N GLU A 250 -19.03 10.66 12.71
CA GLU A 250 -19.88 11.53 11.89
C GLU A 250 -21.31 11.58 12.45
N ALA A 251 -21.91 10.42 12.75
CA ALA A 251 -23.23 10.35 13.38
C ALA A 251 -23.28 10.95 14.80
N GLU A 252 -22.20 10.85 15.58
CA GLU A 252 -22.07 11.48 16.90
C GLU A 252 -21.96 13.02 16.77
N VAL A 253 -21.17 13.51 15.80
CA VAL A 253 -21.05 14.95 15.48
C VAL A 253 -22.38 15.51 14.99
N ASP A 254 -23.08 14.83 14.07
CA ASP A 254 -24.42 15.24 13.60
C ASP A 254 -25.42 15.32 14.78
N ALA A 255 -25.41 14.33 15.69
CA ALA A 255 -26.27 14.34 16.87
C ALA A 255 -25.95 15.50 17.83
N LEU A 256 -24.66 15.77 18.07
CA LEU A 256 -24.21 16.90 18.89
C LEU A 256 -24.53 18.25 18.23
N GLN A 257 -24.42 18.37 16.91
CA GLN A 257 -24.73 19.58 16.16
C GLN A 257 -26.24 19.86 16.10
N VAL A 258 -27.08 18.82 15.96
CA VAL A 258 -28.55 18.94 16.11
C VAL A 258 -28.92 19.34 17.54
N SER A 259 -28.27 18.76 18.56
CA SER A 259 -28.47 19.12 19.96
C SER A 259 -28.11 20.59 20.24
N ARG A 260 -26.96 21.05 19.75
CA ARG A 260 -26.53 22.45 19.81
C ARG A 260 -27.53 23.37 19.11
N ASN A 261 -27.87 23.11 17.85
CA ASN A 261 -28.83 23.93 17.10
C ASN A 261 -30.19 24.02 17.82
N GLN A 262 -30.59 22.98 18.56
CA GLN A 262 -31.79 23.01 19.39
C GLN A 262 -31.61 23.82 20.70
N ALA A 263 -30.41 23.88 21.26
CA ALA A 263 -30.08 24.76 22.39
C ALA A 263 -30.05 26.24 21.97
N ASP A 264 -29.28 26.58 20.94
CA ASP A 264 -29.20 27.93 20.33
C ASP A 264 -30.62 28.43 19.94
N GLY A 265 -31.51 27.53 19.49
CA GLY A 265 -32.90 27.85 19.17
C GLY A 265 -33.81 28.09 20.37
N ARG A 266 -33.53 27.46 21.53
CA ARG A 266 -34.24 27.72 22.80
C ARG A 266 -33.78 29.03 23.43
N GLU A 267 -32.48 29.30 23.38
CA GLU A 267 -31.88 30.55 23.88
C GLU A 267 -32.47 31.77 23.16
N LYS A 268 -32.50 31.75 21.82
CA LYS A 268 -33.14 32.82 21.02
C LYS A 268 -34.64 32.97 21.28
N ALA A 269 -35.35 31.87 21.51
CA ALA A 269 -36.78 31.94 21.88
C ALA A 269 -36.99 32.57 23.28
N MET A 270 -36.07 32.31 24.23
CA MET A 270 -36.08 32.91 25.56
C MET A 270 -35.70 34.39 25.53
N GLU A 271 -34.69 34.78 24.75
CA GLU A 271 -34.27 36.17 24.51
C GLU A 271 -35.38 37.00 23.84
N ILE A 272 -36.08 36.43 22.85
CA ILE A 272 -37.24 37.08 22.24
C ILE A 272 -38.37 37.27 23.27
N ALA A 273 -38.60 36.29 24.16
CA ALA A 273 -39.62 36.38 25.19
C ALA A 273 -39.29 37.42 26.29
N THR A 274 -38.04 37.55 26.72
CA THR A 274 -37.64 38.61 27.68
C THR A 274 -37.79 40.00 27.05
N ILE A 275 -37.33 40.19 25.81
CA ILE A 275 -37.47 41.43 25.05
C ILE A 275 -38.96 41.78 24.79
N GLN A 276 -39.84 40.79 24.63
CA GLN A 276 -41.28 41.02 24.48
C GLN A 276 -41.94 41.44 25.80
N ASN A 277 -41.57 40.83 26.93
CA ASN A 277 -42.08 41.21 28.24
C ASN A 277 -41.64 42.63 28.66
N GLU A 278 -40.39 43.00 28.38
CA GLU A 278 -39.87 44.36 28.62
C GLU A 278 -40.65 45.42 27.82
N LYS A 279 -40.94 45.13 26.54
CA LYS A 279 -41.74 46.02 25.68
C LYS A 279 -43.22 46.09 26.07
N LEU A 280 -43.78 45.02 26.62
CA LEU A 280 -45.15 45.00 27.15
C LEU A 280 -45.33 45.98 28.33
N LEU A 281 -44.31 46.13 29.17
CA LEU A 281 -44.34 47.08 30.28
C LEU A 281 -44.37 48.54 29.77
N GLN A 282 -43.50 48.86 28.81
CA GLN A 282 -43.43 50.19 28.17
C GLN A 282 -44.68 50.52 27.33
N ALA A 283 -45.34 49.50 26.76
CA ALA A 283 -46.55 49.69 25.96
C ALA A 283 -47.75 50.17 26.80
N LEU A 284 -47.88 49.75 28.07
CA LEU A 284 -48.98 50.13 28.95
C LEU A 284 -48.97 51.63 29.28
N GLU A 285 -47.80 52.21 29.58
CA GLU A 285 -47.65 53.66 29.86
C GLU A 285 -47.86 54.55 28.62
N ALA A 286 -47.73 53.97 27.43
CA ALA A 286 -48.04 54.62 26.15
C ALA A 286 -49.51 54.43 25.73
N GLN A 287 -50.21 53.41 26.25
CA GLN A 287 -51.52 52.98 25.76
C GLN A 287 -52.60 54.07 25.91
N GLU A 288 -52.60 54.82 27.02
CA GLU A 288 -53.58 55.88 27.27
C GLU A 288 -53.56 56.96 26.17
N ARG A 289 -52.37 57.37 25.72
CA ARG A 289 -52.17 58.38 24.68
C ARG A 289 -52.44 57.85 23.26
N ASN A 290 -52.27 56.55 23.04
CA ASN A 290 -52.42 55.92 21.72
C ASN A 290 -53.87 55.57 21.33
N THR A 291 -54.83 55.64 22.27
CA THR A 291 -56.23 55.25 22.00
C THR A 291 -56.90 56.07 20.89
N GLU A 292 -56.48 57.31 20.68
CA GLU A 292 -57.02 58.19 19.64
C GLU A 292 -56.33 58.00 18.28
N GLU A 293 -55.01 57.78 18.25
CA GLU A 293 -54.26 57.45 17.02
C GLU A 293 -54.63 56.08 16.43
N LEU A 294 -54.96 55.10 17.29
CA LEU A 294 -55.22 53.71 16.87
C LEU A 294 -56.39 53.58 15.89
N LYS A 295 -57.39 54.47 15.96
CA LYS A 295 -58.53 54.48 15.02
C LYS A 295 -58.09 54.80 13.59
N ALA A 296 -57.17 55.75 13.42
CA ALA A 296 -56.63 56.12 12.11
C ALA A 296 -55.62 55.08 11.56
N ARG A 297 -54.95 54.33 12.44
CA ARG A 297 -54.04 53.25 12.03
C ARG A 297 -54.78 51.99 11.57
N LEU A 298 -55.95 51.69 12.12
CA LEU A 298 -56.78 50.54 11.73
C LEU A 298 -57.10 50.53 10.22
N GLU A 299 -57.63 51.64 9.71
CA GLU A 299 -58.02 51.77 8.30
C GLU A 299 -56.85 51.63 7.32
N ASN A 300 -55.61 51.91 7.77
CA ASN A 300 -54.41 51.69 6.96
C ASN A 300 -53.95 50.23 7.03
N SER A 301 -53.98 49.60 8.21
CA SER A 301 -53.57 48.19 8.34
C SER A 301 -54.53 47.23 7.63
N GLU A 302 -55.82 47.59 7.46
CA GLU A 302 -56.75 46.85 6.61
C GLU A 302 -56.33 46.88 5.13
N ARG A 303 -55.97 48.06 4.60
CA ARG A 303 -55.48 48.22 3.21
C ARG A 303 -54.16 47.48 2.97
N GLU A 304 -53.25 47.50 3.95
CA GLU A 304 -52.01 46.73 3.92
C GLU A 304 -52.27 45.22 3.97
N CYS A 305 -53.26 44.77 4.76
CA CYS A 305 -53.70 43.38 4.79
C CYS A 305 -54.31 42.91 3.47
N GLU A 306 -55.05 43.76 2.74
CA GLU A 306 -55.51 43.46 1.38
C GLU A 306 -54.33 43.28 0.41
N GLN A 307 -53.34 44.17 0.44
CA GLN A 307 -52.14 44.09 -0.42
C GLN A 307 -51.25 42.88 -0.09
N LEU A 308 -51.15 42.51 1.19
CA LEU A 308 -50.45 41.30 1.62
C LEU A 308 -51.20 40.03 1.19
N ARG A 309 -52.55 40.03 1.18
CA ARG A 309 -53.36 38.93 0.65
C ARG A 309 -53.17 38.74 -0.86
N SER A 310 -53.18 39.81 -1.65
CA SER A 310 -52.94 39.70 -3.10
C SER A 310 -51.50 39.25 -3.39
N SER A 311 -50.50 39.85 -2.73
CA SER A 311 -49.10 39.44 -2.85
C SER A 311 -48.89 37.96 -2.48
N HIS A 312 -49.52 37.49 -1.39
CA HIS A 312 -49.47 36.09 -1.00
C HIS A 312 -50.12 35.15 -2.05
N HIS A 313 -51.22 35.57 -2.67
CA HIS A 313 -51.85 34.82 -3.76
C HIS A 313 -50.94 34.75 -5.00
N ASP A 314 -50.31 35.85 -5.40
CA ASP A 314 -49.33 35.88 -6.49
C ASP A 314 -48.09 35.03 -6.19
N HIS A 315 -47.69 34.92 -4.91
CA HIS A 315 -46.61 34.02 -4.48
C HIS A 315 -47.02 32.54 -4.51
N ILE A 316 -48.27 32.20 -4.15
CA ILE A 316 -48.81 30.85 -4.29
C ILE A 316 -48.90 30.45 -5.76
N ALA A 317 -49.37 31.34 -6.64
CA ALA A 317 -49.44 31.10 -8.08
C ALA A 317 -48.04 30.81 -8.66
N ARG A 318 -47.05 31.66 -8.37
CA ARG A 318 -45.66 31.45 -8.81
C ARG A 318 -45.00 30.21 -8.20
N SER A 319 -45.38 29.80 -6.97
CA SER A 319 -44.95 28.51 -6.40
C SER A 319 -45.49 27.35 -7.24
N ALA A 320 -46.79 27.32 -7.49
CA ALA A 320 -47.44 26.27 -8.28
C ALA A 320 -46.89 26.18 -9.72
N GLU A 321 -46.61 27.32 -10.36
CA GLU A 321 -45.93 27.38 -11.66
C GLU A 321 -44.53 26.73 -11.59
N SER A 322 -43.73 27.09 -10.57
CA SER A 322 -42.39 26.51 -10.38
C SER A 322 -42.42 25.02 -10.04
N GLU A 323 -43.42 24.56 -9.29
CA GLU A 323 -43.64 23.14 -8.98
C GLU A 323 -44.01 22.34 -10.24
N VAL A 324 -44.85 22.90 -11.12
CA VAL A 324 -45.16 22.31 -12.44
C VAL A 324 -43.93 22.26 -13.35
N GLU A 325 -43.09 23.29 -13.36
CA GLU A 325 -41.82 23.23 -14.10
C GLU A 325 -40.88 22.15 -13.54
N VAL A 326 -40.76 22.02 -12.22
CA VAL A 326 -39.94 20.99 -11.57
C VAL A 326 -40.46 19.60 -11.92
N LEU A 327 -41.78 19.35 -11.85
CA LEU A 327 -42.39 18.08 -12.24
C LEU A 327 -42.18 17.77 -13.74
N HIS A 328 -42.13 18.78 -14.61
CA HIS A 328 -41.78 18.57 -16.01
C HIS A 328 -40.29 18.22 -16.19
N ARG A 329 -39.40 18.88 -15.45
CA ARG A 329 -37.95 18.61 -15.46
C ARG A 329 -37.61 17.23 -14.90
N THR A 330 -38.24 16.79 -13.80
CA THR A 330 -38.04 15.44 -13.24
C THR A 330 -38.54 14.37 -14.22
N ARG A 331 -39.72 14.54 -14.80
CA ARG A 331 -40.24 13.61 -15.82
C ARG A 331 -39.31 13.48 -17.03
N GLN A 332 -38.78 14.60 -17.55
CA GLN A 332 -37.76 14.53 -18.62
C GLN A 332 -36.48 13.82 -18.17
N ALA A 333 -36.09 13.90 -16.89
CA ALA A 333 -34.94 13.19 -16.35
C ALA A 333 -35.22 11.68 -16.19
N GLU A 334 -36.42 11.30 -15.76
CA GLU A 334 -36.89 9.90 -15.70
C GLU A 334 -36.94 9.26 -17.10
N GLU A 335 -37.51 9.98 -18.08
CA GLU A 335 -37.55 9.52 -19.47
C GLU A 335 -36.11 9.31 -20.03
N LYS A 336 -35.18 10.25 -19.76
CA LYS A 336 -33.76 10.10 -20.11
C LYS A 336 -33.06 8.95 -19.36
N ALA A 337 -33.34 8.77 -18.07
CA ALA A 337 -32.79 7.68 -17.26
C ALA A 337 -33.28 6.31 -17.76
N SER A 338 -34.55 6.20 -18.16
CA SER A 338 -35.11 4.99 -18.77
C SER A 338 -34.43 4.65 -20.10
N ALA A 339 -34.15 5.67 -20.94
CA ALA A 339 -33.44 5.50 -22.19
C ALA A 339 -31.97 5.08 -21.97
N VAL A 340 -31.27 5.67 -21.00
CA VAL A 340 -29.92 5.26 -20.61
C VAL A 340 -29.91 3.82 -20.08
N SER A 341 -30.87 3.43 -19.24
CA SER A 341 -31.03 2.05 -18.75
C SER A 341 -31.23 1.05 -19.90
N ALA A 342 -32.11 1.39 -20.86
CA ALA A 342 -32.34 0.57 -22.05
C ALA A 342 -31.09 0.46 -22.96
N LEU A 343 -30.27 1.51 -23.06
CA LEU A 343 -29.00 1.47 -23.78
C LEU A 343 -27.94 0.64 -23.05
N GLN A 344 -27.79 0.80 -21.72
CA GLN A 344 -26.89 -0.03 -20.93
C GLN A 344 -27.25 -1.52 -21.04
N GLU A 345 -28.54 -1.85 -21.06
CA GLU A 345 -29.03 -3.22 -21.17
C GLU A 345 -28.83 -3.80 -22.59
N LYS A 346 -28.89 -2.98 -23.65
CA LYS A 346 -28.41 -3.40 -24.99
C LYS A 346 -26.92 -3.73 -24.97
N VAL A 347 -26.09 -2.84 -24.44
CA VAL A 347 -24.63 -3.07 -24.32
C VAL A 347 -24.30 -4.28 -23.45
N ARG A 348 -25.09 -4.58 -22.40
CA ARG A 348 -24.96 -5.81 -21.60
C ARG A 348 -25.27 -7.07 -22.41
N ARG A 349 -26.25 -7.03 -23.32
CA ARG A 349 -26.58 -8.15 -24.22
C ARG A 349 -25.53 -8.33 -25.31
N GLU A 350 -25.07 -7.25 -25.94
CA GLU A 350 -23.98 -7.27 -26.92
C GLU A 350 -22.68 -7.83 -26.31
N ARG A 351 -22.33 -7.44 -25.08
CA ARG A 351 -21.19 -8.01 -24.35
C ARG A 351 -21.34 -9.50 -24.06
N LYS A 352 -22.54 -9.96 -23.65
CA LYS A 352 -22.82 -11.40 -23.45
C LYS A 352 -22.72 -12.18 -24.76
N PHE A 353 -23.31 -11.67 -25.83
CA PHE A 353 -23.27 -12.27 -27.15
C PHE A 353 -21.82 -12.40 -27.66
N LEU A 354 -21.01 -11.34 -27.57
CA LEU A 354 -19.58 -11.39 -27.92
C LEU A 354 -18.78 -12.35 -27.02
N GLN A 355 -19.15 -12.50 -25.75
CA GLN A 355 -18.53 -13.47 -24.84
C GLN A 355 -18.92 -14.92 -25.19
N GLU A 356 -20.17 -15.14 -25.58
CA GLU A 356 -20.69 -16.43 -26.07
C GLU A 356 -20.02 -16.80 -27.41
N GLU A 357 -19.94 -15.88 -28.37
CA GLU A 357 -19.19 -16.04 -29.62
C GLU A 357 -17.72 -16.36 -29.37
N LEU A 358 -17.03 -15.60 -28.51
CA LEU A 358 -15.64 -15.84 -28.13
C LEU A 358 -15.46 -17.23 -27.50
N SER A 359 -16.37 -17.66 -26.63
CA SER A 359 -16.33 -18.99 -26.02
C SER A 359 -16.52 -20.11 -27.05
N SER A 360 -17.42 -19.92 -28.03
CA SER A 360 -17.63 -20.88 -29.12
C SER A 360 -16.42 -20.94 -30.07
N SER A 361 -15.76 -19.80 -30.29
CA SER A 361 -14.54 -19.69 -31.10
C SER A 361 -13.36 -20.41 -30.42
N HIS A 362 -13.17 -20.21 -29.11
CA HIS A 362 -12.19 -20.97 -28.33
C HIS A 362 -12.46 -22.49 -28.35
N LEU A 363 -13.71 -22.91 -28.21
CA LEU A 363 -14.08 -24.33 -28.30
C LEU A 363 -13.80 -24.92 -29.69
N ASN A 364 -14.10 -24.18 -30.76
CA ASN A 364 -13.78 -24.58 -32.13
C ASN A 364 -12.27 -24.73 -32.34
N TYR A 365 -11.46 -23.73 -31.94
CA TYR A 365 -10.00 -23.84 -32.03
C TYR A 365 -9.44 -24.97 -31.17
N GLN A 366 -10.01 -25.25 -29.99
CA GLN A 366 -9.62 -26.42 -29.20
C GLN A 366 -9.89 -27.73 -29.95
N MET A 367 -11.09 -27.90 -30.54
CA MET A 367 -11.42 -29.08 -31.35
C MET A 367 -10.51 -29.20 -32.59
N GLU A 368 -10.12 -28.09 -33.22
CA GLU A 368 -9.15 -28.09 -34.33
C GLU A 368 -7.74 -28.51 -33.88
N ILE A 369 -7.28 -28.00 -32.72
CA ILE A 369 -6.01 -28.40 -32.11
C ILE A 369 -6.03 -29.89 -31.75
N GLU A 370 -7.07 -30.38 -31.10
CA GLU A 370 -7.25 -31.80 -30.78
C GLU A 370 -7.30 -32.67 -32.04
N LYS A 371 -7.95 -32.21 -33.11
CA LYS A 371 -7.94 -32.89 -34.42
C LYS A 371 -6.52 -32.96 -35.00
N VAL A 372 -5.77 -31.85 -35.02
CA VAL A 372 -4.40 -31.81 -35.53
C VAL A 372 -3.45 -32.66 -34.69
N GLN A 373 -3.62 -32.70 -33.36
CA GLN A 373 -2.88 -33.60 -32.47
C GLN A 373 -3.20 -35.07 -32.78
N ASN A 374 -4.47 -35.43 -32.95
CA ASN A 374 -4.88 -36.78 -33.34
C ASN A 374 -4.33 -37.18 -34.72
N GLU A 375 -4.37 -36.28 -35.71
CA GLU A 375 -3.72 -36.50 -37.01
C GLU A 375 -2.20 -36.71 -36.87
N LEU A 376 -1.52 -35.94 -36.01
CA LEU A 376 -0.08 -36.09 -35.77
C LEU A 376 0.24 -37.41 -35.07
N VAL A 377 -0.55 -37.84 -34.10
CA VAL A 377 -0.45 -39.16 -33.46
C VAL A 377 -0.67 -40.27 -34.49
N MET A 378 -1.68 -40.16 -35.36
CA MET A 378 -1.93 -41.14 -36.42
C MET A 378 -0.78 -41.18 -37.45
N ARG A 379 -0.22 -40.03 -37.84
CA ARG A 379 0.98 -39.96 -38.72
C ARG A 379 2.20 -40.58 -38.06
N ARG A 380 2.43 -40.33 -36.76
CA ARG A 380 3.53 -40.91 -35.97
C ARG A 380 3.39 -42.42 -35.81
N ASN A 381 2.18 -42.90 -35.48
CA ASN A 381 1.88 -44.34 -35.43
C ASN A 381 2.07 -44.99 -36.81
N LYS A 382 1.68 -44.31 -37.90
CA LYS A 382 1.90 -44.81 -39.25
C LYS A 382 3.38 -44.85 -39.65
N GLN A 383 4.17 -43.89 -39.18
CA GLN A 383 5.61 -43.92 -39.33
C GLN A 383 6.21 -45.12 -38.59
N TYR A 384 5.79 -45.41 -37.36
CA TYR A 384 6.24 -46.59 -36.62
C TYR A 384 5.82 -47.92 -37.28
N GLU A 385 4.59 -48.03 -37.80
CA GLU A 385 4.16 -49.17 -38.64
C GLU A 385 5.10 -49.39 -39.85
N LEU A 386 5.46 -48.30 -40.54
CA LEU A 386 6.29 -48.35 -41.74
C LEU A 386 7.75 -48.70 -41.41
N THR A 387 8.31 -48.14 -40.33
CA THR A 387 9.63 -48.52 -39.82
C THR A 387 9.68 -50.00 -39.43
N LEU A 388 8.65 -50.52 -38.75
CA LEU A 388 8.59 -51.93 -38.38
C LEU A 388 8.50 -52.84 -39.62
N LYS A 389 7.68 -52.47 -40.60
CA LYS A 389 7.57 -53.21 -41.88
C LYS A 389 8.87 -53.15 -42.71
N LEU A 390 9.60 -52.04 -42.63
CA LEU A 390 10.91 -51.89 -43.26
C LEU A 390 11.94 -52.80 -42.57
N GLN A 391 11.96 -52.82 -41.24
CA GLN A 391 12.80 -53.72 -40.45
C GLN A 391 12.47 -55.20 -40.72
N ASP A 392 11.19 -55.57 -40.86
CA ASP A 392 10.77 -56.92 -41.26
C ASP A 392 11.30 -57.31 -42.65
N VAL A 393 11.37 -56.35 -43.59
CA VAL A 393 11.92 -56.57 -44.94
C VAL A 393 13.45 -56.64 -44.91
N GLU A 394 14.13 -55.81 -44.12
CA GLU A 394 15.58 -55.89 -43.88
C GLU A 394 15.96 -57.24 -43.25
N ASN A 395 15.24 -57.68 -42.22
CA ASN A 395 15.44 -59.00 -41.60
C ASN A 395 15.30 -60.14 -42.63
N ARG A 396 14.26 -60.11 -43.46
CA ARG A 396 14.05 -61.11 -44.54
C ARG A 396 15.14 -61.04 -45.61
N LEU A 397 15.67 -59.85 -45.91
CA LEU A 397 16.80 -59.67 -46.82
C LEU A 397 18.08 -60.26 -46.23
N HIS A 398 18.36 -60.02 -44.94
CA HIS A 398 19.50 -60.63 -44.24
C HIS A 398 19.38 -62.16 -44.19
N GLU A 399 18.19 -62.71 -43.91
CA GLU A 399 17.97 -64.16 -44.03
C GLU A 399 18.20 -64.69 -45.46
N ALA A 400 17.78 -63.95 -46.48
CA ALA A 400 17.95 -64.34 -47.88
C ALA A 400 19.43 -64.27 -48.31
N LEU A 401 20.18 -63.28 -47.83
CA LEU A 401 21.63 -63.16 -48.03
C LEU A 401 22.37 -64.31 -47.36
N GLY A 402 22.11 -64.58 -46.08
CA GLY A 402 22.72 -65.72 -45.38
C GLY A 402 22.38 -67.08 -46.01
N ARG A 403 21.14 -67.26 -46.51
CA ARG A 403 20.78 -68.46 -47.30
C ARG A 403 21.55 -68.54 -48.62
N ARG A 404 21.84 -67.41 -49.28
CA ARG A 404 22.64 -67.33 -50.51
C ARG A 404 24.11 -67.67 -50.22
N GLU A 405 24.66 -67.09 -49.16
CA GLU A 405 26.04 -67.32 -48.70
C GLU A 405 26.26 -68.78 -48.32
N CYS A 406 25.38 -69.40 -47.52
CA CYS A 406 25.46 -70.83 -47.24
C CYS A 406 25.29 -71.72 -48.49
N ALA A 407 24.55 -71.27 -49.52
CA ALA A 407 24.46 -71.97 -50.80
C ALA A 407 25.72 -71.80 -51.66
N GLU A 408 26.36 -70.63 -51.62
CA GLU A 408 27.66 -70.35 -52.23
C GLU A 408 28.77 -71.18 -51.56
N GLU A 409 28.80 -71.27 -50.23
CA GLU A 409 29.69 -72.16 -49.47
C GLU A 409 29.48 -73.64 -49.83
N GLN A 410 28.23 -74.11 -49.89
CA GLN A 410 27.91 -75.49 -50.29
C GLN A 410 28.33 -75.78 -51.73
N LEU A 411 28.15 -74.82 -52.64
CA LEU A 411 28.56 -74.92 -54.05
C LEU A 411 30.09 -74.94 -54.18
N LEU A 412 30.82 -74.12 -53.43
CA LEU A 412 32.29 -74.14 -53.38
C LEU A 412 32.80 -75.45 -52.77
N ALA A 413 32.21 -75.94 -51.68
CA ALA A 413 32.56 -77.24 -51.09
C ALA A 413 32.29 -78.41 -52.05
N ALA A 414 31.20 -78.35 -52.82
CA ALA A 414 30.90 -79.32 -53.87
C ALA A 414 31.90 -79.24 -55.03
N GLN A 415 32.31 -78.04 -55.45
CA GLN A 415 33.34 -77.83 -56.48
C GLN A 415 34.72 -78.35 -56.04
N CYS A 416 35.16 -78.06 -54.82
CA CYS A 416 36.41 -78.60 -54.28
C CYS A 416 36.37 -80.14 -54.24
N ARG A 417 35.28 -80.73 -53.75
CA ARG A 417 35.09 -82.18 -53.73
C ARG A 417 35.04 -82.79 -55.14
N MET A 418 34.50 -82.07 -56.12
CA MET A 418 34.49 -82.49 -57.52
C MET A 418 35.91 -82.50 -58.09
N GLN A 419 36.70 -81.44 -57.85
CA GLN A 419 38.11 -81.37 -58.25
C GLN A 419 38.98 -82.45 -57.58
N GLU A 420 38.70 -82.78 -56.32
CA GLU A 420 39.36 -83.90 -55.62
C GLU A 420 39.03 -85.25 -56.28
N LEU A 421 37.77 -85.48 -56.68
CA LEU A 421 37.35 -86.69 -57.38
C LEU A 421 37.90 -86.74 -58.82
N GLU A 422 37.97 -85.61 -59.53
CA GLU A 422 38.61 -85.48 -60.84
C GLU A 422 40.11 -85.79 -60.76
N ARG A 423 40.81 -85.29 -59.73
CA ARG A 423 42.22 -85.63 -59.48
C ARG A 423 42.39 -87.12 -59.17
N VAL A 424 41.58 -87.69 -58.26
CA VAL A 424 41.65 -89.13 -57.93
C VAL A 424 41.33 -90.00 -59.16
N LEU A 425 40.41 -89.57 -60.03
CA LEU A 425 40.15 -90.23 -61.31
C LEU A 425 41.38 -90.15 -62.22
N GLN A 426 41.99 -88.98 -62.38
CA GLN A 426 43.20 -88.79 -63.19
C GLN A 426 44.37 -89.62 -62.66
N ASP A 427 44.62 -89.59 -61.35
CA ASP A 427 45.62 -90.41 -60.67
C ASP A 427 45.36 -91.90 -60.95
N SER A 428 44.11 -92.36 -60.87
CA SER A 428 43.74 -93.76 -61.18
C SER A 428 43.94 -94.14 -62.65
N LEU A 429 43.74 -93.20 -63.58
CA LEU A 429 43.98 -93.40 -65.01
C LEU A 429 45.48 -93.44 -65.33
N ASP A 430 46.29 -92.64 -64.65
CA ASP A 430 47.75 -92.64 -64.83
C ASP A 430 48.41 -93.83 -64.13
N TRP A 431 47.93 -94.27 -62.96
CA TRP A 431 48.25 -95.58 -62.38
C TRP A 431 47.86 -96.73 -63.30
N LYS A 432 46.69 -96.67 -63.94
CA LYS A 432 46.28 -97.66 -64.94
C LYS A 432 47.23 -97.69 -66.14
N LYS A 433 47.65 -96.54 -66.67
CA LYS A 433 48.67 -96.47 -67.74
C LYS A 433 50.03 -97.01 -67.27
N GLN A 434 50.44 -96.74 -66.03
CA GLN A 434 51.67 -97.29 -65.46
C GLN A 434 51.59 -98.82 -65.40
N LEU A 435 50.50 -99.38 -64.88
CA LEU A 435 50.27 -100.83 -64.85
C LEU A 435 50.15 -101.45 -66.26
N GLU A 436 49.55 -100.76 -67.23
CA GLU A 436 49.50 -101.22 -68.63
C GLU A 436 50.89 -101.20 -69.28
N ASN A 437 51.69 -100.17 -69.03
CA ASN A 437 53.09 -100.09 -69.46
C ASN A 437 53.95 -101.16 -68.78
N GLU A 438 53.83 -101.36 -67.47
CA GLU A 438 54.52 -102.41 -66.72
C GLU A 438 54.10 -103.81 -67.19
N LEU A 439 52.83 -104.01 -67.54
CA LEU A 439 52.33 -105.28 -68.08
C LEU A 439 52.78 -105.51 -69.54
N GLU A 440 52.96 -104.46 -70.34
CA GLU A 440 53.68 -104.55 -71.61
C GLU A 440 55.17 -104.85 -71.43
N LEU A 441 55.81 -104.24 -70.44
CA LEU A 441 57.24 -104.43 -70.14
C LEU A 441 57.46 -105.84 -69.58
N HIS A 442 56.57 -106.35 -68.74
CA HIS A 442 56.52 -107.76 -68.32
C HIS A 442 56.18 -108.72 -69.46
N LYS A 443 55.37 -108.35 -70.45
CA LYS A 443 55.19 -109.15 -71.69
C LYS A 443 56.48 -109.20 -72.51
N LYS A 444 57.20 -108.08 -72.64
CA LYS A 444 58.50 -107.99 -73.34
C LYS A 444 59.55 -108.81 -72.60
N ILE A 445 59.70 -108.64 -71.28
CA ILE A 445 60.56 -109.45 -70.42
C ILE A 445 60.15 -110.93 -70.48
N SER A 446 58.86 -111.28 -70.44
CA SER A 446 58.42 -112.68 -70.54
C SER A 446 58.71 -113.30 -71.91
N ALA A 447 58.64 -112.54 -73.00
CA ALA A 447 59.02 -113.01 -74.33
C ALA A 447 60.55 -113.22 -74.41
N GLU A 448 61.34 -112.26 -73.92
CA GLU A 448 62.78 -112.41 -73.79
C GLU A 448 63.17 -113.56 -72.86
N ASP A 449 62.45 -113.78 -71.76
CA ASP A 449 62.75 -114.81 -70.78
C ASP A 449 62.32 -116.20 -71.25
N THR A 450 61.32 -116.32 -72.12
CA THR A 450 61.09 -117.58 -72.86
C THR A 450 62.24 -117.88 -73.85
N ASP A 451 62.77 -116.86 -74.52
CA ASP A 451 63.95 -117.01 -75.40
C ASP A 451 65.24 -117.29 -74.59
N LYS A 452 65.43 -116.69 -73.42
CA LYS A 452 66.55 -116.98 -72.50
C LYS A 452 66.40 -118.35 -71.84
N GLN A 453 65.20 -118.76 -71.41
CA GLN A 453 64.97 -120.10 -70.83
C GLN A 453 65.28 -121.22 -71.82
N SER A 454 65.02 -121.02 -73.12
CA SER A 454 65.45 -121.94 -74.18
C SER A 454 66.97 -122.19 -74.19
N LYS A 455 67.76 -121.17 -73.80
CA LYS A 455 69.22 -121.19 -73.74
C LYS A 455 69.74 -121.67 -72.38
N VAL A 456 69.10 -121.26 -71.29
CA VAL A 456 69.49 -121.60 -69.89
C VAL A 456 69.34 -123.09 -69.57
N LEU A 457 68.44 -123.83 -70.23
CA LEU A 457 68.37 -125.30 -70.12
C LEU A 457 69.67 -126.03 -70.51
N SER A 458 70.60 -125.37 -71.22
CA SER A 458 71.96 -125.89 -71.51
C SER A 458 73.00 -125.58 -70.42
N GLY A 459 72.76 -124.56 -69.57
CA GLY A 459 73.70 -124.04 -68.57
C GLY A 459 73.52 -124.63 -67.16
N VAL A 460 72.26 -124.85 -66.74
CA VAL A 460 71.91 -125.28 -65.36
C VAL A 460 72.58 -126.59 -64.92
N LYS A 461 73.12 -127.39 -65.84
CA LYS A 461 73.90 -128.60 -65.54
C LYS A 461 75.28 -128.38 -64.90
N ARG A 462 75.73 -127.14 -64.63
CA ARG A 462 77.13 -126.88 -64.20
C ARG A 462 77.37 -126.11 -62.90
N GLU A 463 76.42 -125.36 -62.35
CA GLU A 463 76.72 -124.38 -61.28
C GLU A 463 76.00 -124.63 -59.93
N LEU A 464 75.44 -125.83 -59.75
CA LEU A 464 74.61 -126.22 -58.59
C LEU A 464 75.40 -126.53 -57.29
N VAL A 465 76.60 -125.96 -57.11
CA VAL A 465 77.54 -126.37 -56.03
C VAL A 465 78.17 -125.18 -55.26
N GLY A 466 78.17 -123.97 -55.81
CA GLY A 466 79.07 -122.90 -55.33
C GLY A 466 78.60 -122.03 -54.14
N LEU A 467 77.32 -121.66 -54.07
CA LEU A 467 76.90 -120.42 -53.38
C LEU A 467 75.81 -120.63 -52.32
N GLN A 468 76.12 -121.34 -51.23
CA GLN A 468 75.15 -121.64 -50.16
C GLN A 468 75.75 -121.60 -48.73
N LYS A 469 76.68 -120.67 -48.42
CA LYS A 469 77.44 -120.74 -47.15
C LYS A 469 77.99 -119.46 -46.47
N GLN A 470 77.49 -118.26 -46.78
CA GLN A 470 78.04 -116.99 -46.20
C GLN A 470 76.97 -115.90 -45.93
N LEU A 471 75.94 -116.17 -45.12
CA LEU A 471 74.83 -115.20 -44.93
C LEU A 471 74.22 -115.11 -43.50
N GLU A 472 74.93 -115.55 -42.44
CA GLU A 472 74.28 -115.81 -41.13
C GLU A 472 74.78 -114.97 -39.92
N GLU A 473 75.93 -114.27 -39.99
CA GLU A 473 76.63 -113.81 -38.76
C GLU A 473 76.42 -112.33 -38.33
N MET A 474 75.75 -111.48 -39.12
CA MET A 474 75.68 -110.02 -38.91
C MET A 474 74.41 -109.54 -38.15
N LYS A 475 74.18 -109.98 -36.90
CA LYS A 475 72.91 -109.67 -36.17
C LYS A 475 72.99 -109.31 -34.66
N GLY A 476 74.18 -109.06 -34.09
CA GLY A 476 74.36 -109.12 -32.62
C GLY A 476 74.31 -107.83 -31.77
N THR A 477 74.61 -106.63 -32.29
CA THR A 477 75.25 -105.57 -31.45
C THR A 477 74.41 -104.36 -31.03
N LEU A 478 73.11 -104.28 -31.37
CA LEU A 478 72.33 -103.03 -31.25
C LEU A 478 71.70 -102.73 -29.87
N ASN A 479 71.51 -103.72 -28.99
CA ASN A 479 70.49 -103.61 -27.93
C ASN A 479 70.87 -102.79 -26.66
N ASN A 480 72.15 -102.46 -26.46
CA ASN A 480 72.63 -101.97 -25.15
C ASN A 480 72.67 -100.43 -24.98
N ARG A 481 72.28 -99.62 -25.98
CA ARG A 481 72.34 -98.14 -25.89
C ARG A 481 71.05 -97.45 -25.44
N LEU A 482 69.89 -98.10 -25.55
CA LEU A 482 68.58 -97.45 -25.41
C LEU A 482 68.18 -97.12 -23.95
N VAL A 483 68.81 -97.76 -22.96
CA VAL A 483 68.34 -97.74 -21.56
C VAL A 483 68.83 -96.53 -20.77
N THR A 484 70.03 -96.00 -21.08
CA THR A 484 70.68 -94.96 -20.27
C THR A 484 70.15 -93.54 -20.49
N GLU A 485 69.68 -93.21 -21.70
CA GLU A 485 69.23 -91.83 -22.02
C GLU A 485 67.93 -91.45 -21.31
N LYS A 486 66.94 -92.37 -21.27
CA LYS A 486 65.62 -92.12 -20.66
C LYS A 486 65.68 -91.71 -19.18
N GLN A 487 66.74 -92.08 -18.45
CA GLN A 487 66.85 -91.81 -17.02
C GLN A 487 67.46 -90.42 -16.71
N GLN A 488 68.08 -89.76 -17.70
CA GLN A 488 68.62 -88.41 -17.54
C GLN A 488 67.59 -87.31 -17.87
N GLU A 489 66.73 -87.52 -18.87
CA GLU A 489 65.69 -86.54 -19.24
C GLU A 489 64.77 -86.15 -18.07
N LEU A 490 64.34 -87.14 -17.26
CA LEU A 490 63.32 -86.94 -16.23
C LEU A 490 63.78 -85.93 -15.16
N ARG A 491 65.03 -86.04 -14.69
CA ARG A 491 65.62 -85.12 -13.69
C ARG A 491 65.79 -83.69 -14.24
N HIS A 492 65.97 -83.55 -15.55
CA HIS A 492 66.04 -82.23 -16.21
C HIS A 492 64.67 -81.54 -16.31
N ARG A 493 63.58 -82.32 -16.42
CA ARG A 493 62.20 -81.78 -16.44
C ARG A 493 61.80 -81.27 -15.04
N GLU A 494 62.12 -82.00 -13.98
CA GLU A 494 61.80 -81.62 -12.59
C GLU A 494 62.50 -80.33 -12.16
N THR A 495 63.81 -80.20 -12.45
CA THR A 495 64.60 -79.01 -12.11
C THR A 495 64.15 -77.76 -12.84
N LYS A 496 63.76 -77.89 -14.13
CA LYS A 496 63.20 -76.77 -14.91
C LYS A 496 61.89 -76.24 -14.32
N GLN A 497 60.98 -77.12 -13.92
CA GLN A 497 59.69 -76.74 -13.32
C GLN A 497 59.81 -76.02 -11.96
N LEU A 498 60.93 -76.16 -11.24
CA LEU A 498 61.19 -75.41 -10.01
C LEU A 498 61.72 -74.00 -10.32
N LEU A 499 62.60 -73.85 -11.32
CA LEU A 499 63.05 -72.54 -11.80
C LEU A 499 61.89 -71.69 -12.33
N GLU A 500 61.05 -72.25 -13.20
CA GLU A 500 59.87 -71.57 -13.76
C GLU A 500 58.92 -71.04 -12.67
N LYS A 501 58.77 -71.76 -11.55
CA LYS A 501 57.97 -71.32 -10.39
C LYS A 501 58.62 -70.16 -9.62
N HIS A 502 59.93 -70.18 -9.44
CA HIS A 502 60.66 -69.07 -8.79
C HIS A 502 60.69 -67.81 -9.64
N GLU A 503 60.81 -67.95 -10.97
CA GLU A 503 60.74 -66.83 -11.91
C GLU A 503 59.34 -66.22 -11.94
N ALA A 504 58.28 -67.03 -11.98
CA ALA A 504 56.90 -66.55 -11.89
C ALA A 504 56.63 -65.74 -10.61
N LEU A 505 57.08 -66.23 -9.44
CA LEU A 505 56.98 -65.52 -8.16
C LEU A 505 57.75 -64.19 -8.17
N THR A 506 58.93 -64.17 -8.79
CA THR A 506 59.76 -62.96 -8.93
C THR A 506 59.10 -61.93 -9.85
N ILE A 507 58.43 -62.37 -10.93
CA ILE A 507 57.65 -61.53 -11.83
C ILE A 507 56.43 -60.96 -11.09
N GLU A 508 55.71 -61.78 -10.31
CA GLU A 508 54.56 -61.31 -9.52
C GLU A 508 54.95 -60.23 -8.51
N GLN A 509 56.06 -60.42 -7.78
CA GLN A 509 56.58 -59.42 -6.84
C GLN A 509 56.99 -58.12 -7.56
N LYS A 510 57.67 -58.21 -8.71
CA LYS A 510 58.00 -57.04 -9.54
C LYS A 510 56.75 -56.32 -10.04
N GLN A 511 55.71 -57.05 -10.46
CA GLN A 511 54.43 -56.46 -10.85
C GLN A 511 53.72 -55.78 -9.66
N ARG A 512 53.76 -56.38 -8.46
CA ARG A 512 53.19 -55.77 -7.24
C ARG A 512 53.88 -54.46 -6.90
N ILE A 513 55.22 -54.40 -7.02
CA ILE A 513 55.99 -53.16 -6.83
C ILE A 513 55.61 -52.11 -7.89
N HIS A 514 55.51 -52.48 -9.17
CA HIS A 514 55.11 -51.54 -10.22
C HIS A 514 53.69 -51.00 -10.04
N ARG A 515 52.74 -51.80 -9.53
CA ARG A 515 51.39 -51.34 -9.16
C ARG A 515 51.47 -50.31 -8.04
N LEU A 516 52.18 -50.61 -6.95
CA LEU A 516 52.36 -49.68 -5.82
C LEU A 516 53.03 -48.36 -6.23
N VAL A 517 54.09 -48.40 -7.04
CA VAL A 517 54.76 -47.18 -7.56
C VAL A 517 53.82 -46.39 -8.46
N LYS A 518 53.03 -47.04 -9.32
CA LYS A 518 52.04 -46.36 -10.16
C LYS A 518 50.94 -45.69 -9.33
N ASP A 519 50.50 -46.30 -8.25
CA ASP A 519 49.44 -45.77 -7.40
C ASP A 519 49.96 -44.63 -6.50
N VAL A 520 51.19 -44.71 -5.99
CA VAL A 520 51.86 -43.57 -5.32
C VAL A 520 52.06 -42.39 -6.28
N ASN A 521 52.46 -42.64 -7.54
CA ASN A 521 52.60 -41.58 -8.55
C ASN A 521 51.27 -40.96 -8.97
N ARG A 522 50.17 -41.73 -8.96
CA ARG A 522 48.81 -41.19 -9.13
C ARG A 522 48.40 -40.32 -7.94
N GLU A 523 48.72 -40.74 -6.72
CA GLU A 523 48.38 -39.98 -5.52
C GLU A 523 49.19 -38.67 -5.44
N SER A 524 50.47 -38.66 -5.80
CA SER A 524 51.26 -37.43 -5.87
C SER A 524 50.76 -36.47 -6.96
N GLN A 525 50.38 -36.98 -8.13
CA GLN A 525 49.72 -36.19 -9.19
C GLN A 525 48.37 -35.61 -8.72
N ALA A 526 47.54 -36.39 -8.03
CA ALA A 526 46.26 -35.92 -7.49
C ALA A 526 46.45 -34.85 -6.40
N ARG A 527 47.44 -35.01 -5.50
CA ARG A 527 47.79 -34.00 -4.50
C ARG A 527 48.28 -32.71 -5.17
N ALA A 528 49.13 -32.79 -6.18
CA ALA A 528 49.61 -31.63 -6.93
C ALA A 528 48.47 -30.89 -7.67
N ALA A 529 47.53 -31.62 -8.27
CA ALA A 529 46.34 -31.02 -8.89
C ALA A 529 45.48 -30.27 -7.85
N VAL A 530 45.19 -30.89 -6.71
CA VAL A 530 44.43 -30.26 -5.61
C VAL A 530 45.16 -29.05 -5.02
N GLU A 531 46.49 -29.05 -4.96
CA GLU A 531 47.25 -27.87 -4.53
C GLU A 531 47.20 -26.72 -5.55
N LEU A 532 47.21 -27.02 -6.86
CA LEU A 532 47.01 -26.02 -7.91
C LEU A 532 45.58 -25.44 -7.87
N GLU A 533 44.55 -26.27 -7.75
CA GLU A 533 43.16 -25.84 -7.57
C GLU A 533 42.98 -24.98 -6.31
N LYS A 534 43.54 -25.42 -5.18
CA LYS A 534 43.54 -24.67 -3.91
C LYS A 534 44.23 -23.31 -4.02
N ASN A 535 45.31 -23.21 -4.79
CA ASN A 535 46.00 -21.96 -5.03
C ASN A 535 45.24 -21.05 -6.01
N LEU A 536 44.57 -21.60 -7.03
CA LEU A 536 43.69 -20.87 -7.93
C LEU A 536 42.45 -20.31 -7.19
N LEU A 537 41.82 -21.10 -6.33
CA LEU A 537 40.68 -20.66 -5.52
C LEU A 537 41.10 -19.58 -4.51
N LYS A 538 42.32 -19.65 -3.96
CA LYS A 538 42.89 -18.58 -3.12
C LYS A 538 43.06 -17.28 -3.90
N THR A 539 43.71 -17.30 -5.08
CA THR A 539 43.95 -16.07 -5.84
C THR A 539 42.64 -15.47 -6.37
N GLN A 540 41.65 -16.29 -6.72
CA GLN A 540 40.29 -15.82 -7.03
C GLN A 540 39.62 -15.14 -5.82
N LEU A 541 39.72 -15.75 -4.63
CA LEU A 541 39.15 -15.20 -3.40
C LEU A 541 39.86 -13.91 -2.94
N GLU A 542 41.17 -13.82 -3.13
CA GLU A 542 41.97 -12.62 -2.86
C GLU A 542 41.66 -11.50 -3.86
N ALA A 543 41.49 -11.80 -5.14
CA ALA A 543 41.06 -10.84 -6.17
C ALA A 543 39.63 -10.32 -5.89
N LEU A 544 38.69 -11.19 -5.54
CA LEU A 544 37.33 -10.79 -5.15
C LEU A 544 37.34 -9.91 -3.90
N ARG A 545 38.17 -10.21 -2.89
CA ARG A 545 38.35 -9.33 -1.72
C ARG A 545 38.84 -7.95 -2.14
N GLN A 546 39.90 -7.86 -2.93
CA GLN A 546 40.43 -6.58 -3.43
C GLN A 546 39.38 -5.78 -4.22
N GLN A 547 38.57 -6.45 -5.04
CA GLN A 547 37.46 -5.82 -5.77
C GLN A 547 36.34 -5.32 -4.84
N THR A 548 35.99 -6.07 -3.78
CA THR A 548 35.03 -5.58 -2.78
C THR A 548 35.58 -4.40 -1.99
N GLU A 549 36.87 -4.42 -1.64
CA GLU A 549 37.51 -3.31 -0.93
C GLU A 549 37.68 -2.04 -1.77
N SER A 550 37.89 -2.16 -3.09
CA SER A 550 37.89 -0.99 -3.99
C SER A 550 36.49 -0.42 -4.13
N SER A 551 35.49 -1.28 -4.37
CA SER A 551 34.08 -0.89 -4.47
C SER A 551 33.59 -0.19 -3.19
N ILE A 552 33.97 -0.68 -2.00
CA ILE A 552 33.65 -0.04 -0.72
C ILE A 552 34.35 1.31 -0.58
N ARG A 553 35.62 1.45 -1.01
CA ARG A 553 36.34 2.73 -1.01
C ARG A 553 35.67 3.76 -1.94
N GLU A 554 35.35 3.37 -3.17
CA GLU A 554 34.66 4.23 -4.15
C GLU A 554 33.30 4.70 -3.62
N LEU A 555 32.51 3.81 -2.98
CA LEU A 555 31.23 4.18 -2.36
C LEU A 555 31.40 5.12 -1.15
N LEU A 556 32.45 4.96 -0.36
CA LEU A 556 32.78 5.88 0.74
C LEU A 556 33.23 7.26 0.23
N GLU A 557 34.03 7.31 -0.83
CA GLU A 557 34.42 8.57 -1.49
C GLU A 557 33.22 9.29 -2.10
N GLN A 558 32.33 8.57 -2.80
CA GLN A 558 31.07 9.13 -3.31
C GLN A 558 30.18 9.67 -2.19
N LYS A 559 30.04 8.91 -1.09
CA LYS A 559 29.30 9.35 0.12
C LYS A 559 29.88 10.66 0.69
N ASN A 560 31.20 10.75 0.80
CA ASN A 560 31.87 11.95 1.29
C ASN A 560 31.64 13.15 0.34
N GLN A 561 31.81 12.97 -0.97
CA GLN A 561 31.52 14.03 -1.95
C GLN A 561 30.06 14.51 -1.91
N VAL A 562 29.09 13.63 -1.67
CA VAL A 562 27.68 13.99 -1.49
C VAL A 562 27.46 14.74 -0.17
N GLN A 563 28.13 14.33 0.90
CA GLN A 563 28.10 15.01 2.19
C GLN A 563 28.69 16.44 2.09
N ASP A 564 29.83 16.60 1.42
CA ASP A 564 30.48 17.90 1.21
C ASP A 564 29.61 18.83 0.36
N LYS A 565 29.04 18.33 -0.75
CA LYS A 565 28.07 19.08 -1.57
C LYS A 565 26.84 19.50 -0.76
N ARG A 566 26.34 18.63 0.12
CA ARG A 566 25.22 18.94 1.04
C ARG A 566 25.61 20.02 2.05
N GLN A 567 26.82 20.00 2.61
CA GLN A 567 27.31 21.04 3.52
C GLN A 567 27.49 22.38 2.80
N GLN A 568 28.05 22.39 1.59
CA GLN A 568 28.19 23.60 0.77
C GLN A 568 26.82 24.20 0.39
N LEU A 569 25.84 23.37 0.04
CA LEU A 569 24.46 23.83 -0.20
C LEU A 569 23.81 24.39 1.07
N ALA A 570 23.98 23.73 2.21
CA ALA A 570 23.48 24.24 3.50
C ALA A 570 24.09 25.60 3.85
N GLY A 571 25.40 25.79 3.63
CA GLY A 571 26.07 27.08 3.76
C GLY A 571 25.41 28.16 2.90
N LYS A 572 25.27 27.92 1.59
CA LYS A 572 24.61 28.84 0.66
C LYS A 572 23.15 29.15 1.01
N PHE A 573 22.41 28.17 1.53
CA PHE A 573 21.05 28.43 2.04
C PHE A 573 21.07 29.32 3.28
N THR A 574 22.02 29.14 4.21
CA THR A 574 22.16 30.05 5.37
C THR A 574 22.59 31.46 4.97
N GLU A 575 23.54 31.59 4.02
CA GLU A 575 23.97 32.87 3.44
C GLU A 575 22.76 33.61 2.84
N LEU A 576 22.06 33.00 1.88
CA LEU A 576 20.88 33.58 1.22
C LEU A 576 19.75 33.92 2.20
N THR A 577 19.56 33.12 3.26
CA THR A 577 18.57 33.41 4.32
C THR A 577 18.98 34.65 5.13
N THR A 578 20.27 34.80 5.46
CA THR A 578 20.77 35.99 6.15
C THR A 578 20.72 37.24 5.26
N GLU A 579 20.99 37.14 3.97
CA GLU A 579 20.82 38.22 3.01
C GLU A 579 19.34 38.64 2.88
N PHE A 580 18.42 37.69 2.75
CA PHE A 580 16.98 37.96 2.72
C PHE A 580 16.50 38.72 3.97
N HIS A 581 16.91 38.28 5.16
CA HIS A 581 16.58 38.99 6.40
C HIS A 581 17.28 40.36 6.50
N ALA A 582 18.50 40.52 6.00
CA ALA A 582 19.18 41.82 5.95
C ALA A 582 18.45 42.81 5.02
N LEU A 583 17.99 42.33 3.85
CA LEU A 583 17.21 43.10 2.88
C LEU A 583 15.84 43.51 3.45
N GLN A 584 15.08 42.59 4.05
CA GLN A 584 13.80 42.92 4.70
C GLN A 584 13.99 43.94 5.84
N ASN A 585 15.04 43.78 6.66
CA ASN A 585 15.37 44.77 7.69
C ASN A 585 15.80 46.12 7.08
N ALA A 586 16.43 46.16 5.91
CA ALA A 586 16.76 47.40 5.20
C ALA A 586 15.50 48.09 4.65
N LYS A 587 14.61 47.33 3.99
CA LYS A 587 13.29 47.75 3.50
C LYS A 587 12.44 48.35 4.61
N ALA A 588 12.22 47.63 5.71
CA ALA A 588 11.42 48.12 6.83
C ALA A 588 11.97 49.43 7.43
N ARG A 589 13.30 49.57 7.54
CA ARG A 589 13.96 50.83 7.95
C ARG A 589 13.80 51.96 6.93
N LEU A 590 13.70 51.65 5.64
CA LEU A 590 13.43 52.63 4.58
C LEU A 590 11.97 53.09 4.59
N VAL A 591 11.00 52.19 4.78
CA VAL A 591 9.57 52.53 4.96
C VAL A 591 9.38 53.44 6.18
N HIS A 592 10.02 53.13 7.31
CA HIS A 592 9.98 54.00 8.50
C HIS A 592 10.60 55.38 8.22
N LYS A 593 11.74 55.46 7.53
CA LYS A 593 12.36 56.73 7.13
C LYS A 593 11.48 57.54 6.16
N PHE A 594 10.79 56.89 5.24
CA PHE A 594 9.84 57.54 4.32
C PHE A 594 8.66 58.13 5.09
N ALA A 595 8.03 57.35 5.99
CA ALA A 595 6.94 57.82 6.84
C ALA A 595 7.35 59.02 7.72
N ASP A 596 8.52 58.95 8.35
CA ASP A 596 9.11 60.04 9.13
C ASP A 596 9.39 61.30 8.29
N ALA A 597 9.91 61.13 7.07
CA ALA A 597 10.23 62.23 6.17
C ALA A 597 8.96 62.90 5.63
N PHE A 598 7.94 62.13 5.27
CA PHE A 598 6.64 62.63 4.82
C PHE A 598 5.93 63.44 5.91
N ALA A 599 5.91 62.92 7.15
CA ALA A 599 5.37 63.64 8.30
C ALA A 599 6.10 64.98 8.53
N LYS A 600 7.44 64.97 8.54
CA LYS A 600 8.27 66.18 8.73
C LYS A 600 8.09 67.21 7.59
N ALA A 601 8.04 66.74 6.33
CA ALA A 601 7.80 67.61 5.16
C ALA A 601 6.42 68.28 5.20
N SER A 602 5.41 67.59 5.75
CA SER A 602 4.05 68.10 5.89
C SER A 602 3.96 69.25 6.88
N SER A 603 4.54 69.10 8.09
CA SER A 603 4.60 70.17 9.09
C SER A 603 5.57 71.30 8.69
N ALA A 604 6.56 71.03 7.84
CA ALA A 604 7.40 72.05 7.19
C ALA A 604 6.71 72.79 6.02
N CYS A 605 5.43 72.50 5.76
CA CYS A 605 4.61 73.07 4.69
C CYS A 605 5.18 72.90 3.26
N VAL A 606 6.02 71.89 3.03
CA VAL A 606 6.52 71.57 1.69
C VAL A 606 5.32 71.17 0.81
N VAL A 607 5.27 71.70 -0.41
CA VAL A 607 4.20 71.39 -1.38
C VAL A 607 4.52 70.06 -2.04
N TRP A 608 3.73 69.03 -1.72
CA TRP A 608 3.77 67.75 -2.44
C TRP A 608 3.14 67.93 -3.84
N PRO A 609 3.71 67.37 -4.93
CA PRO A 609 3.25 67.69 -6.29
C PRO A 609 1.90 67.08 -6.71
N SER A 610 1.26 66.27 -5.87
CA SER A 610 0.07 65.49 -6.21
C SER A 610 -0.81 65.23 -4.99
N ASP A 611 -2.13 65.23 -5.19
CA ASP A 611 -3.13 64.80 -4.22
C ASP A 611 -3.23 63.26 -4.11
N CYS A 612 -2.45 62.52 -4.92
CA CYS A 612 -2.38 61.05 -4.90
C CYS A 612 -1.03 60.57 -4.34
N LEU A 613 -1.10 59.68 -3.34
CA LEU A 613 0.05 58.96 -2.79
C LEU A 613 0.17 57.59 -3.48
N GLU A 614 1.15 57.45 -4.38
CA GLU A 614 1.43 56.18 -5.07
C GLU A 614 2.53 55.40 -4.34
N ILE A 615 2.19 54.19 -3.87
CA ILE A 615 3.11 53.22 -3.26
C ILE A 615 2.86 51.84 -3.89
N ARG A 616 2.74 51.81 -5.22
CA ARG A 616 2.60 50.58 -6.02
C ARG A 616 3.91 49.80 -6.06
N GLU A 617 3.82 48.48 -6.17
CA GLU A 617 4.98 47.59 -6.42
C GLU A 617 6.15 47.78 -5.42
N CYS A 618 5.86 48.26 -4.21
CA CYS A 618 6.83 48.53 -3.16
C CYS A 618 7.10 47.33 -2.24
N TRP A 619 6.56 46.15 -2.59
CA TRP A 619 6.68 44.88 -1.88
C TRP A 619 6.26 44.95 -0.40
N LEU A 620 5.36 45.87 -0.03
CA LEU A 620 4.92 46.10 1.35
C LEU A 620 4.27 44.86 1.96
N GLU A 621 4.60 44.57 3.22
CA GLU A 621 4.01 43.48 4.01
C GLU A 621 3.18 44.05 5.17
N ASP A 622 2.40 43.22 5.88
CA ASP A 622 1.43 43.69 6.89
C ASP A 622 2.03 44.50 8.05
N ASP A 623 3.33 44.33 8.33
CA ASP A 623 4.08 45.10 9.33
C ASP A 623 4.54 46.47 8.80
N ASP A 624 4.77 46.62 7.49
CA ASP A 624 5.08 47.90 6.83
C ASP A 624 3.85 48.85 6.83
N LEU A 625 2.63 48.32 6.95
CA LEU A 625 1.42 49.14 7.08
C LEU A 625 1.45 50.05 8.32
N ARG A 626 2.04 49.63 9.43
CA ARG A 626 1.97 50.39 10.69
C ARG A 626 2.57 51.80 10.59
N PRO A 627 3.82 52.00 10.10
CA PRO A 627 4.35 53.35 9.88
C PRO A 627 3.58 54.15 8.81
N ILE A 628 3.11 53.49 7.74
CA ILE A 628 2.36 54.15 6.65
C ILE A 628 1.01 54.69 7.15
N LEU A 629 0.24 53.89 7.89
CA LEU A 629 -1.03 54.32 8.47
C LEU A 629 -0.82 55.43 9.51
N LYS A 630 0.24 55.36 10.33
CA LYS A 630 0.58 56.44 11.28
C LYS A 630 0.96 57.75 10.59
N MET A 631 1.63 57.68 9.44
CA MET A 631 1.93 58.84 8.58
C MET A 631 0.64 59.46 8.00
N LEU A 632 -0.31 58.63 7.59
CA LEU A 632 -1.60 59.04 7.03
C LEU A 632 -2.59 59.60 8.06
N GLU A 633 -2.46 59.23 9.34
CA GLU A 633 -3.22 59.85 10.44
C GLU A 633 -2.68 61.23 10.86
N GLY A 634 -1.50 61.62 10.36
CA GLY A 634 -0.89 62.94 10.64
C GLY A 634 -1.34 64.05 9.69
N GLU A 635 -0.85 65.27 9.94
CA GLU A 635 -1.16 66.49 9.17
C GLU A 635 -0.95 66.37 7.65
N GLY A 636 -0.05 65.47 7.22
CA GLY A 636 0.19 65.18 5.80
C GLY A 636 -0.97 64.47 5.10
N GLY A 637 -1.65 63.55 5.78
CA GLY A 637 -2.80 62.82 5.23
C GLY A 637 -4.00 63.73 4.92
N VAL A 638 -4.09 64.88 5.60
CA VAL A 638 -5.13 65.91 5.39
C VAL A 638 -5.06 66.55 3.99
N ARG A 639 -3.95 66.40 3.26
CA ARG A 639 -3.80 66.91 1.88
C ARG A 639 -4.17 65.88 0.80
N LEU A 640 -4.09 64.59 1.09
CA LEU A 640 -4.29 63.52 0.10
C LEU A 640 -5.77 63.26 -0.19
N GLN A 641 -6.10 63.00 -1.47
CA GLN A 641 -7.41 62.54 -1.92
C GLN A 641 -7.41 61.06 -2.30
N ARG A 642 -6.30 60.54 -2.84
CA ARG A 642 -6.15 59.14 -3.27
C ARG A 642 -4.89 58.51 -2.68
N ILE A 643 -4.97 57.23 -2.36
CA ILE A 643 -3.82 56.39 -2.01
C ILE A 643 -3.88 55.14 -2.90
N ASP A 644 -2.75 54.76 -3.48
CA ASP A 644 -2.66 53.62 -4.40
C ASP A 644 -1.53 52.68 -3.95
N MET A 645 -1.91 51.52 -3.40
CA MET A 645 -1.01 50.49 -2.83
C MET A 645 -1.14 49.16 -3.57
N ARG A 646 -1.41 49.21 -4.88
CA ARG A 646 -1.49 48.02 -5.73
C ARG A 646 -0.18 47.23 -5.81
N CYS A 647 -0.28 45.95 -6.15
CA CYS A 647 0.87 45.07 -6.39
C CYS A 647 1.82 44.94 -5.18
N ASN A 648 1.28 44.95 -3.96
CA ASN A 648 2.03 44.72 -2.71
C ASN A 648 1.69 43.32 -2.13
N ARG A 649 2.22 42.99 -0.95
CA ARG A 649 2.06 41.70 -0.28
C ARG A 649 1.19 41.81 0.98
N LEU A 650 0.18 42.67 0.93
CA LEU A 650 -0.77 42.85 2.02
C LEU A 650 -1.74 41.66 2.07
N THR A 651 -2.03 41.18 3.27
CA THR A 651 -2.90 40.02 3.52
C THR A 651 -4.18 40.40 4.25
N SER A 652 -5.06 39.43 4.48
CA SER A 652 -6.25 39.59 5.32
C SER A 652 -5.93 39.98 6.76
N GLU A 653 -4.73 39.68 7.28
CA GLU A 653 -4.28 40.17 8.60
C GLU A 653 -4.00 41.69 8.57
N GLY A 654 -3.34 42.17 7.50
CA GLY A 654 -3.11 43.59 7.25
C GLY A 654 -4.42 44.39 7.15
N MET A 655 -5.47 43.79 6.57
CA MET A 655 -6.80 44.40 6.49
C MET A 655 -7.43 44.68 7.87
N GLY A 656 -7.18 43.85 8.88
CA GLY A 656 -7.60 44.12 10.25
C GLY A 656 -6.94 45.36 10.86
N ARG A 657 -5.68 45.63 10.48
CA ARG A 657 -4.92 46.81 10.89
C ARG A 657 -5.40 48.07 10.14
N LEU A 658 -5.62 47.94 8.83
CA LEU A 658 -6.15 48.98 7.96
C LEU A 658 -7.57 49.43 8.36
N LEU A 659 -8.44 48.49 8.77
CA LEU A 659 -9.81 48.79 9.19
C LEU A 659 -9.89 49.85 10.31
N VAL A 660 -8.92 49.86 11.25
CA VAL A 660 -8.89 50.86 12.34
C VAL A 660 -8.69 52.27 11.79
N PHE A 661 -7.84 52.43 10.77
CA PHE A 661 -7.61 53.68 10.06
C PHE A 661 -8.84 54.08 9.23
N LEU A 662 -9.43 53.14 8.48
CA LEU A 662 -10.63 53.37 7.68
C LEU A 662 -11.81 53.84 8.54
N LYS A 663 -12.01 53.27 9.75
CA LYS A 663 -13.02 53.75 10.70
C LYS A 663 -12.80 55.21 11.11
N LYS A 664 -11.54 55.63 11.35
CA LYS A 664 -11.21 57.03 11.67
C LYS A 664 -11.51 57.96 10.50
N LEU A 665 -11.16 57.58 9.27
CA LEU A 665 -11.47 58.36 8.06
C LEU A 665 -12.99 58.55 7.89
N VAL A 666 -13.77 57.46 7.99
CA VAL A 666 -15.23 57.50 7.82
C VAL A 666 -15.91 58.35 8.90
N VAL A 667 -15.47 58.27 10.17
CA VAL A 667 -15.96 59.18 11.23
C VAL A 667 -15.53 60.63 10.97
N GLY A 668 -14.32 60.84 10.45
CA GLY A 668 -13.85 62.16 10.02
C GLY A 668 -14.75 62.82 8.97
N PHE A 669 -15.18 62.06 7.95
CA PHE A 669 -16.10 62.58 6.92
C PHE A 669 -17.49 62.96 7.43
N VAL A 670 -17.91 62.49 8.62
CA VAL A 670 -19.21 62.80 9.23
C VAL A 670 -19.11 63.89 10.30
N SER A 671 -17.90 64.18 10.80
CA SER A 671 -17.67 65.16 11.88
C SER A 671 -17.10 66.47 11.33
N GLU A 672 -17.88 67.55 11.35
CA GLU A 672 -17.49 68.89 10.83
C GLU A 672 -16.13 69.41 11.33
N THR A 673 -15.71 68.94 12.51
CA THR A 673 -14.43 69.28 13.16
C THR A 673 -13.19 68.71 12.47
N ASN A 674 -13.31 67.69 11.61
CA ASN A 674 -12.16 66.93 11.09
C ASN A 674 -12.19 66.81 9.55
N ARG A 675 -11.34 67.60 8.87
CA ARG A 675 -11.27 67.65 7.39
C ARG A 675 -10.52 66.47 6.78
N ALA A 676 -11.02 65.25 6.96
CA ALA A 676 -10.58 64.10 6.18
C ALA A 676 -10.74 64.37 4.67
N ARG A 677 -9.75 63.98 3.86
CA ARG A 677 -9.77 64.19 2.40
C ARG A 677 -9.59 62.94 1.55
N ILE A 678 -9.07 61.85 2.12
CA ILE A 678 -8.78 60.60 1.41
C ILE A 678 -10.10 59.90 1.04
N ARG A 679 -10.50 60.00 -0.23
CA ARG A 679 -11.74 59.43 -0.80
C ARG A 679 -11.53 58.12 -1.55
N GLU A 680 -10.30 57.83 -1.98
CA GLU A 680 -9.98 56.62 -2.75
C GLU A 680 -8.78 55.88 -2.14
N LEU A 681 -8.93 54.56 -2.00
CA LEU A 681 -7.86 53.64 -1.61
C LEU A 681 -7.84 52.44 -2.57
N ASP A 682 -6.79 52.33 -3.38
CA ASP A 682 -6.62 51.26 -4.39
C ASP A 682 -5.69 50.17 -3.83
N LEU A 683 -6.22 48.95 -3.66
CA LEU A 683 -5.58 47.79 -3.01
C LEU A 683 -5.48 46.56 -3.92
N ARG A 684 -5.77 46.69 -5.21
CA ARG A 684 -5.80 45.57 -6.16
C ARG A 684 -4.45 44.85 -6.30
N GLN A 685 -4.48 43.60 -6.75
CA GLN A 685 -3.29 42.79 -7.05
C GLN A 685 -2.34 42.57 -5.82
N ASN A 686 -2.92 42.57 -4.63
CA ASN A 686 -2.37 42.12 -3.34
C ASN A 686 -2.82 40.67 -3.02
N CYS A 687 -2.50 40.18 -1.82
CA CYS A 687 -2.79 38.84 -1.32
C CYS A 687 -4.00 38.80 -0.35
N ILE A 688 -5.04 39.59 -0.62
CA ILE A 688 -6.19 39.77 0.29
C ILE A 688 -7.33 38.80 -0.11
N SER A 689 -7.76 37.93 0.80
CA SER A 689 -8.86 36.98 0.54
C SER A 689 -10.25 37.59 0.77
N LEU A 690 -11.30 36.83 0.42
CA LEU A 690 -12.69 37.20 0.66
C LEU A 690 -13.03 37.37 2.15
N ASP A 691 -12.24 36.83 3.07
CA ASP A 691 -12.38 37.15 4.50
C ASP A 691 -11.80 38.53 4.85
N GLY A 692 -10.66 38.91 4.26
CA GLY A 692 -10.13 40.28 4.36
C GLY A 692 -11.14 41.33 3.88
N VAL A 693 -11.76 41.10 2.71
CA VAL A 693 -12.82 41.98 2.17
C VAL A 693 -14.03 42.04 3.12
N ARG A 694 -14.51 40.89 3.61
CA ARG A 694 -15.65 40.83 4.55
C ARG A 694 -15.35 41.49 5.90
N VAL A 695 -14.11 41.43 6.40
CA VAL A 695 -13.66 42.12 7.61
C VAL A 695 -13.70 43.64 7.41
N VAL A 696 -13.22 44.16 6.28
CA VAL A 696 -13.28 45.60 5.97
C VAL A 696 -14.73 46.07 5.82
N ALA A 697 -15.54 45.38 5.02
CA ALA A 697 -16.92 45.75 4.74
C ALA A 697 -17.80 45.76 6.01
N LYS A 698 -17.89 44.62 6.73
CA LYS A 698 -18.66 44.53 8.00
C LYS A 698 -18.07 45.44 9.08
N GLY A 699 -16.76 45.64 9.04
CA GLY A 699 -16.05 46.58 9.87
C GLY A 699 -16.61 48.00 9.73
N ILE A 700 -16.72 48.52 8.51
CA ILE A 700 -17.27 49.86 8.26
C ILE A 700 -18.79 49.88 8.48
N GLU A 701 -19.51 48.83 8.07
CA GLU A 701 -20.96 48.67 8.28
C GLU A 701 -21.36 48.78 9.76
N SER A 702 -20.51 48.31 10.69
CA SER A 702 -20.75 48.47 12.14
C SER A 702 -20.85 49.93 12.63
N LEU A 703 -20.42 50.92 11.82
CA LEU A 703 -20.63 52.34 12.09
C LEU A 703 -22.04 52.83 11.70
N VAL A 704 -22.75 52.12 10.82
CA VAL A 704 -24.11 52.48 10.37
C VAL A 704 -25.15 52.09 11.43
N SER A 705 -25.02 50.90 12.02
CA SER A 705 -25.94 50.39 13.06
C SER A 705 -25.70 50.99 14.45
N SER A 706 -24.66 51.82 14.61
CA SER A 706 -24.25 52.42 15.88
C SER A 706 -25.14 53.61 16.26
N LYS A 707 -26.32 53.35 16.86
CA LYS A 707 -27.09 54.37 17.61
C LYS A 707 -26.35 54.81 18.88
N SER A 708 -25.35 55.66 18.69
CA SER A 708 -24.61 56.31 19.77
C SER A 708 -25.42 57.48 20.33
N ASN A 709 -25.49 57.60 21.66
CA ASN A 709 -26.09 58.77 22.32
C ASN A 709 -25.30 60.07 22.08
N ASN A 710 -24.10 60.00 21.49
CA ASN A 710 -23.28 61.15 21.13
C ASN A 710 -23.39 61.48 19.63
N GLY A 711 -24.53 62.01 19.19
CA GLY A 711 -24.70 62.98 18.08
C GLY A 711 -24.31 62.64 16.64
N VAL A 712 -23.52 61.60 16.36
CA VAL A 712 -22.94 61.34 15.02
C VAL A 712 -23.84 60.40 14.21
N VAL A 713 -24.79 60.97 13.46
CA VAL A 713 -25.66 60.25 12.51
C VAL A 713 -25.44 60.81 11.11
N GLY A 714 -24.82 60.04 10.21
CA GLY A 714 -24.52 60.52 8.85
C GLY A 714 -24.08 59.49 7.81
N LEU A 715 -24.10 58.18 8.14
CA LEU A 715 -23.86 57.10 7.18
C LEU A 715 -25.19 56.47 6.76
N LYS A 716 -25.31 56.14 5.47
CA LYS A 716 -26.53 55.60 4.85
C LYS A 716 -26.43 54.11 4.58
N SER A 717 -25.33 53.68 3.99
CA SER A 717 -25.10 52.30 3.57
C SER A 717 -23.62 52.06 3.24
N VAL A 718 -23.19 50.80 3.35
CA VAL A 718 -21.96 50.30 2.74
C VAL A 718 -22.37 49.31 1.65
N ALA A 719 -21.83 49.47 0.44
CA ALA A 719 -21.99 48.54 -0.66
C ALA A 719 -20.68 47.80 -0.93
N VAL A 720 -20.77 46.59 -1.46
CA VAL A 720 -19.64 45.77 -1.90
C VAL A 720 -20.00 45.20 -3.26
N SER A 721 -19.14 45.36 -4.27
CA SER A 721 -19.32 44.71 -5.56
C SER A 721 -18.91 43.24 -5.51
N ASP A 722 -19.42 42.43 -6.45
CA ASP A 722 -19.01 41.02 -6.60
C ASP A 722 -17.50 40.87 -6.89
N GLU A 723 -16.87 41.93 -7.41
CA GLU A 723 -15.42 42.02 -7.66
C GLU A 723 -14.61 42.43 -6.42
N GLY A 724 -15.23 42.79 -5.30
CA GLY A 724 -14.56 43.14 -4.04
C GLY A 724 -14.31 44.63 -3.80
N ARG A 725 -14.89 45.53 -4.59
CA ARG A 725 -14.81 47.00 -4.39
C ARG A 725 -15.85 47.44 -3.34
N VAL A 726 -15.40 48.10 -2.28
CA VAL A 726 -16.22 48.57 -1.16
C VAL A 726 -16.49 50.07 -1.29
N GLU A 727 -17.77 50.47 -1.24
CA GLU A 727 -18.21 51.86 -1.36
C GLU A 727 -19.01 52.28 -0.11
N VAL A 728 -18.66 53.43 0.46
CA VAL A 728 -19.30 53.97 1.67
C VAL A 728 -20.15 55.20 1.30
N TYR A 729 -21.42 55.20 1.65
CA TYR A 729 -22.36 56.29 1.31
C TYR A 729 -22.80 57.06 2.56
N GLY A 730 -22.74 58.39 2.48
CA GLY A 730 -23.30 59.30 3.49
C GLY A 730 -24.81 59.51 3.31
N VAL A 731 -25.49 60.05 4.33
CA VAL A 731 -26.95 60.32 4.29
C VAL A 731 -27.34 61.27 3.16
N GLU A 732 -26.58 62.35 2.96
CA GLU A 732 -26.89 63.41 1.99
C GLU A 732 -26.19 63.24 0.62
N ASN A 733 -25.23 62.32 0.49
CA ASN A 733 -24.38 62.20 -0.69
C ASN A 733 -24.86 61.12 -1.66
N VAL A 734 -25.00 61.49 -2.94
CA VAL A 734 -25.30 60.56 -4.05
C VAL A 734 -24.06 59.75 -4.47
N PHE A 735 -22.87 60.33 -4.29
CA PHE A 735 -21.57 59.68 -4.56
C PHE A 735 -21.00 59.05 -3.28
N PRO A 736 -20.20 57.99 -3.38
CA PRO A 736 -19.52 57.42 -2.21
C PRO A 736 -18.55 58.42 -1.60
N ILE A 737 -18.57 58.56 -0.26
CA ILE A 737 -17.65 59.41 0.49
C ILE A 737 -16.26 58.76 0.64
N LEU A 738 -16.19 57.44 0.53
CA LEU A 738 -14.97 56.64 0.51
C LEU A 738 -15.18 55.43 -0.41
N THR A 739 -14.24 55.22 -1.34
CA THR A 739 -14.10 54.03 -2.19
C THR A 739 -12.83 53.26 -1.78
N ILE A 740 -12.95 51.95 -1.62
CA ILE A 740 -11.83 51.05 -1.37
C ILE A 740 -11.88 49.94 -2.42
N ASP A 741 -10.90 49.88 -3.32
CA ASP A 741 -10.88 48.90 -4.41
C ASP A 741 -10.00 47.70 -4.04
N ILE A 742 -10.65 46.58 -3.67
CA ILE A 742 -10.01 45.33 -3.22
C ILE A 742 -10.23 44.22 -4.28
N SER A 743 -10.40 44.60 -5.56
CA SER A 743 -10.53 43.65 -6.67
C SER A 743 -9.19 43.09 -7.16
N GLU A 744 -9.22 42.12 -8.10
CA GLU A 744 -8.04 41.48 -8.70
C GLU A 744 -7.02 40.88 -7.69
N ASN A 745 -7.45 40.58 -6.47
CA ASN A 745 -6.60 40.04 -5.41
C ASN A 745 -6.49 38.51 -5.47
N VAL A 746 -5.32 37.98 -5.08
CA VAL A 746 -5.06 36.53 -5.07
C VAL A 746 -5.27 35.99 -3.66
N ASP A 747 -6.08 34.94 -3.52
CA ASP A 747 -6.24 34.21 -2.26
C ASP A 747 -4.99 33.36 -1.96
N ALA A 748 -3.97 34.03 -1.42
CA ALA A 748 -2.67 33.49 -1.06
C ALA A 748 -2.44 33.47 0.46
N ASP A 749 -3.48 33.70 1.28
CA ASP A 749 -3.40 33.67 2.75
C ASP A 749 -2.78 32.33 3.23
N TRP A 750 -3.08 31.21 2.55
CA TRP A 750 -2.50 29.90 2.84
C TRP A 750 -1.00 29.79 2.50
N LEU A 751 -0.55 30.31 1.34
CA LEU A 751 0.87 30.33 0.95
C LEU A 751 1.70 31.18 1.92
N VAL A 752 1.16 32.33 2.32
CA VAL A 752 1.82 33.21 3.30
C VAL A 752 1.83 32.56 4.68
N ALA A 753 0.76 31.89 5.10
CA ALA A 753 0.72 31.12 6.35
C ALA A 753 1.73 29.95 6.35
N GLU A 754 1.88 29.20 5.25
CA GLU A 754 2.86 28.12 5.13
C GLU A 754 4.30 28.65 5.18
N SER A 755 4.58 29.76 4.45
CA SER A 755 5.87 30.45 4.53
C SER A 755 6.19 30.95 5.95
N ARG A 756 5.21 31.53 6.64
CA ARG A 756 5.36 31.96 8.04
C ARG A 756 5.54 30.79 9.00
N ARG A 757 4.91 29.62 8.75
CA ARG A 757 5.16 28.38 9.52
C ARG A 757 6.60 27.89 9.36
N PHE A 758 7.12 27.85 8.14
CA PHE A 758 8.53 27.50 7.89
C PHE A 758 9.49 28.46 8.60
N GLN A 759 9.25 29.76 8.53
CA GLN A 759 10.06 30.77 9.24
C GLN A 759 9.97 30.60 10.77
N ALA A 760 8.78 30.35 11.33
CA ALA A 760 8.58 30.12 12.76
C ALA A 760 9.24 28.82 13.25
N GLN A 761 9.30 27.77 12.43
CA GLN A 761 10.06 26.55 12.73
C GLN A 761 11.56 26.82 12.79
N TYR A 762 12.11 27.63 11.88
CA TYR A 762 13.52 28.02 11.90
C TYR A 762 13.88 28.94 13.08
N GLN A 763 13.00 29.88 13.46
CA GLN A 763 13.24 30.75 14.62
C GLN A 763 13.18 30.01 15.97
N ARG A 764 12.42 28.90 16.07
CA ARG A 764 12.41 28.01 17.25
C ARG A 764 13.72 27.24 17.49
N GLY A 765 14.76 27.46 16.69
CA GLY A 765 16.11 26.93 16.94
C GLY A 765 16.87 27.61 18.10
N LYS A 766 16.36 28.70 18.68
CA LYS A 766 16.93 29.36 19.87
C LYS A 766 15.83 29.98 20.76
N ASP A 767 15.71 29.48 21.99
CA ASP A 767 15.09 30.23 23.09
C ASP A 767 15.97 31.45 23.46
N PRO A 768 15.40 32.54 23.99
CA PRO A 768 15.06 32.55 25.42
C PRO A 768 13.65 33.06 25.78
N GLU A 769 13.14 32.47 26.86
CA GLU A 769 12.22 32.97 27.91
C GLU A 769 11.24 34.15 27.68
N SER A 770 10.02 33.91 28.18
CA SER A 770 9.07 34.90 28.75
C SER A 770 8.31 35.86 27.82
N SER A 771 7.02 35.57 27.62
CA SER A 771 5.93 36.49 28.00
C SER A 771 4.56 35.80 27.97
N ASN A 772 3.73 36.00 28.99
CA ASN A 772 2.31 35.61 28.99
C ASN A 772 1.44 36.76 28.48
N ASN A 773 0.55 36.53 27.50
CA ASN A 773 -0.90 36.77 27.64
C ASN A 773 -1.75 36.50 26.37
N ARG A 774 -3.04 36.27 26.63
CA ARG A 774 -4.22 36.47 25.74
C ARG A 774 -4.33 35.68 24.43
N SER A 775 -4.97 34.52 24.55
CA SER A 775 -6.26 34.21 23.92
C SER A 775 -6.59 34.80 22.53
N ASN A 776 -6.81 33.93 21.56
CA ASN A 776 -8.12 33.88 20.91
C ASN A 776 -8.48 32.48 20.39
N ALA A 777 -9.77 32.15 20.34
CA ALA A 777 -10.25 30.84 19.87
C ALA A 777 -10.56 30.86 18.37
N GLY A 778 -9.76 30.15 17.56
CA GLY A 778 -9.98 30.05 16.10
C GLY A 778 -9.52 28.74 15.44
N GLY A 779 -8.82 27.86 16.15
CA GLY A 779 -8.20 26.66 15.57
C GLY A 779 -9.15 25.51 15.18
N ALA A 780 -10.46 25.64 15.42
CA ALA A 780 -11.43 24.54 15.28
C ALA A 780 -12.10 24.43 13.91
N GLN A 781 -12.06 25.46 13.05
CA GLN A 781 -12.68 25.41 11.72
C GLN A 781 -11.69 25.11 10.59
N ILE A 782 -10.42 25.52 10.74
CA ILE A 782 -9.38 25.37 9.70
C ILE A 782 -9.12 23.89 9.33
N LEU A 783 -9.39 22.95 10.24
CA LEU A 783 -9.19 21.51 10.00
C LEU A 783 -10.19 20.89 9.01
N ASN A 784 -11.36 21.50 8.79
CA ASN A 784 -12.33 20.99 7.81
C ASN A 784 -11.95 21.40 6.38
N ASP A 785 -11.50 22.63 6.19
CA ASP A 785 -11.12 23.11 4.85
C ASP A 785 -9.83 22.44 4.34
N THR A 786 -8.92 22.01 5.23
CA THR A 786 -7.74 21.21 4.87
C THR A 786 -8.05 19.81 4.33
N LEU A 787 -9.29 19.31 4.47
CA LEU A 787 -9.73 18.08 3.80
C LEU A 787 -10.23 18.34 2.37
N SER A 788 -10.64 19.57 2.05
CA SER A 788 -11.08 19.94 0.69
C SER A 788 -9.91 20.29 -0.24
N THR A 789 -8.71 20.54 0.32
CA THR A 789 -7.49 20.85 -0.45
C THR A 789 -6.67 19.62 -0.81
N SER A 790 -6.71 18.53 -0.04
CA SER A 790 -6.13 17.23 -0.44
C SER A 790 -6.76 16.71 -1.74
N ASP A 791 -8.05 16.91 -1.90
CA ASP A 791 -8.81 16.35 -3.03
C ASP A 791 -8.45 17.05 -4.35
N LYS A 792 -7.95 18.31 -4.28
CA LYS A 792 -7.44 19.06 -5.43
C LYS A 792 -6.02 18.65 -5.82
N SER A 793 -5.11 18.51 -4.86
CA SER A 793 -3.74 18.06 -5.16
C SER A 793 -3.69 16.59 -5.61
N LEU A 794 -4.61 15.74 -5.14
CA LEU A 794 -4.82 14.40 -5.70
C LEU A 794 -5.33 14.45 -7.16
N GLN A 795 -6.19 15.41 -7.52
CA GLN A 795 -6.65 15.59 -8.91
C GLN A 795 -5.53 16.06 -9.86
N GLU A 796 -4.58 16.87 -9.38
CA GLU A 796 -3.37 17.22 -10.15
C GLU A 796 -2.43 16.03 -10.36
N ILE A 797 -2.26 15.15 -9.36
CA ILE A 797 -1.31 14.03 -9.43
C ILE A 797 -1.87 12.83 -10.20
N TYR A 798 -3.16 12.52 -10.05
CA TYR A 798 -3.79 11.29 -10.56
C TYR A 798 -4.83 11.53 -11.67
N GLY A 799 -5.11 12.78 -12.02
CA GLY A 799 -6.09 13.16 -13.03
C GLY A 799 -7.52 13.25 -12.50
N VAL A 800 -8.26 14.23 -13.00
CA VAL A 800 -9.62 14.59 -12.54
C VAL A 800 -10.59 13.42 -12.57
N ASP A 801 -10.54 12.58 -13.61
CA ASP A 801 -11.51 11.50 -13.79
C ASP A 801 -11.24 10.29 -12.88
N LEU A 802 -9.97 10.01 -12.55
CA LEU A 802 -9.62 8.91 -11.65
C LEU A 802 -10.03 9.25 -10.20
N VAL A 803 -9.80 10.48 -9.77
CA VAL A 803 -10.22 10.93 -8.43
C VAL A 803 -11.75 11.08 -8.34
N LYS A 804 -12.44 11.53 -9.40
CA LYS A 804 -13.91 11.48 -9.47
C LYS A 804 -14.46 10.06 -9.36
N ALA A 805 -13.82 9.08 -10.01
CA ALA A 805 -14.24 7.68 -9.91
C ALA A 805 -14.07 7.09 -8.50
N PHE A 806 -13.07 7.56 -7.74
CA PHE A 806 -12.85 7.11 -6.35
C PHE A 806 -13.63 7.92 -5.28
N MET A 807 -13.96 9.18 -5.53
CA MET A 807 -14.57 10.09 -4.54
C MET A 807 -16.03 10.46 -4.84
N GLY A 808 -16.65 9.84 -5.85
CA GLY A 808 -18.07 9.99 -6.15
C GLY A 808 -18.97 9.39 -5.07
N ARG A 809 -19.33 10.18 -4.03
CA ARG A 809 -20.56 9.95 -3.24
C ARG A 809 -21.70 10.78 -3.84
N ASP A 810 -22.81 10.13 -4.15
CA ASP A 810 -24.01 10.78 -4.69
C ASP A 810 -24.58 11.84 -3.74
N LYS A 811 -24.89 13.02 -4.29
CA LYS A 811 -25.61 14.08 -3.57
C LYS A 811 -27.11 14.02 -3.90
N GLU A 812 -27.81 13.08 -3.27
CA GLU A 812 -29.27 13.17 -3.18
C GLU A 812 -29.69 14.38 -2.33
N LEU A 813 -30.73 15.08 -2.79
CA LEU A 813 -31.23 16.29 -2.15
C LEU A 813 -32.13 15.95 -0.96
N LYS A 814 -31.70 16.31 0.27
CA LYS A 814 -32.54 16.19 1.47
C LYS A 814 -33.69 17.21 1.43
N GLY A 815 -34.92 16.75 1.66
CA GLY A 815 -36.08 17.61 1.88
C GLY A 815 -37.16 16.95 2.75
N GLY A 816 -37.73 17.69 3.70
CA GLY A 816 -38.98 17.36 4.39
C GLY A 816 -38.92 16.24 5.45
N ALA A 817 -38.76 16.61 6.73
CA ALA A 817 -38.96 15.70 7.86
C ALA A 817 -40.32 15.93 8.54
N ILE A 818 -41.11 14.86 8.75
CA ILE A 818 -42.30 14.89 9.63
C ILE A 818 -42.23 13.74 10.64
N ARG A 819 -42.38 14.08 11.92
CA ARG A 819 -42.50 13.14 13.05
C ARG A 819 -43.83 12.36 12.97
N ARG A 820 -43.82 11.07 13.30
CA ARG A 820 -44.58 10.54 14.47
C ARG A 820 -44.23 9.10 14.85
N LYS A 821 -44.54 8.85 16.13
CA LYS A 821 -44.26 7.71 17.00
C LYS A 821 -44.57 6.32 16.39
N SER A 822 -43.83 5.33 16.88
CA SER A 822 -44.20 3.91 16.85
C SER A 822 -45.47 3.62 17.66
N ILE A 823 -46.24 2.63 17.19
CA ILE A 823 -47.05 1.67 17.97
C ILE A 823 -47.33 0.49 17.03
N THR A 824 -47.17 -0.74 17.51
CA THR A 824 -47.64 -1.97 16.86
C THR A 824 -49.05 -2.27 17.31
N GLU A 825 -49.97 -2.53 16.37
CA GLU A 825 -50.97 -3.62 16.46
C GLU A 825 -51.83 -3.73 15.18
N ILE A 826 -52.41 -4.91 14.99
CA ILE A 826 -53.34 -5.32 13.92
C ILE A 826 -54.61 -5.76 14.66
N PRO A 827 -55.83 -5.25 14.36
CA PRO A 827 -56.61 -5.94 13.32
C PRO A 827 -57.70 -5.16 12.55
N ALA A 828 -58.13 -5.81 11.45
CA ALA A 828 -59.48 -5.90 10.92
C ALA A 828 -60.24 -4.65 10.39
N GLY A 829 -60.68 -4.77 9.14
CA GLY A 829 -62.12 -4.62 8.84
C GLY A 829 -62.56 -3.44 7.98
N SER A 830 -62.71 -3.67 6.67
CA SER A 830 -64.01 -3.43 5.99
C SER A 830 -64.04 -3.99 4.57
N LEU A 831 -64.99 -4.89 4.31
CA LEU A 831 -65.60 -5.10 3.00
C LEU A 831 -67.06 -5.49 3.21
N THR A 832 -67.98 -4.65 2.74
CA THR A 832 -69.43 -4.87 2.78
C THR A 832 -70.10 -4.10 1.64
N PRO A 833 -71.28 -4.51 1.12
CA PRO A 833 -71.95 -5.82 1.31
C PRO A 833 -72.52 -6.47 0.02
N ALA A 834 -72.47 -7.82 0.00
CA ALA A 834 -73.52 -8.70 -0.56
C ALA A 834 -73.76 -8.69 -2.11
N THR A 835 -74.45 -9.67 -2.73
CA THR A 835 -75.29 -10.78 -2.19
C THR A 835 -75.29 -12.02 -3.12
N LEU A 836 -75.68 -13.18 -2.58
CA LEU A 836 -76.19 -14.41 -3.24
C LEU A 836 -75.25 -15.30 -4.09
N THR A 837 -74.93 -16.46 -3.49
CA THR A 837 -74.84 -17.79 -4.15
C THR A 837 -76.20 -18.53 -3.88
N PRO A 838 -76.46 -19.84 -4.18
CA PRO A 838 -75.59 -20.92 -4.70
C PRO A 838 -76.21 -21.94 -5.71
N ARG A 839 -75.35 -22.80 -6.32
CA ARG A 839 -75.49 -24.29 -6.45
C ARG A 839 -74.52 -24.91 -7.49
N GLY A 840 -74.19 -26.21 -7.34
CA GLY A 840 -74.33 -27.13 -8.49
C GLY A 840 -73.12 -27.86 -9.13
N SER A 841 -72.45 -28.75 -8.39
CA SER A 841 -72.05 -30.12 -8.82
C SER A 841 -71.82 -30.58 -10.28
N LEU A 842 -70.69 -31.31 -10.46
CA LEU A 842 -70.52 -32.62 -11.15
C LEU A 842 -70.37 -32.79 -12.69
N ARG A 843 -69.13 -33.23 -13.06
CA ARG A 843 -68.77 -34.45 -13.86
C ARG A 843 -68.80 -34.54 -15.42
N LYS A 844 -67.78 -35.30 -15.91
CA LYS A 844 -67.72 -36.23 -17.09
C LYS A 844 -67.60 -35.63 -18.53
N ARG A 845 -67.02 -36.31 -19.55
CA ARG A 845 -66.00 -37.40 -19.70
C ARG A 845 -65.70 -37.70 -21.21
N VAL A 846 -64.54 -38.31 -21.52
CA VAL A 846 -64.17 -39.04 -22.79
C VAL A 846 -63.93 -38.19 -24.07
N GLY A 847 -62.96 -38.47 -24.95
CA GLY A 847 -61.80 -39.39 -24.86
C GLY A 847 -61.32 -40.02 -26.20
N THR A 848 -60.25 -40.84 -26.14
CA THR A 848 -59.65 -41.70 -27.20
C THR A 848 -58.92 -40.98 -28.37
N ALA A 849 -57.94 -41.56 -29.09
CA ALA A 849 -57.50 -42.98 -29.21
C ALA A 849 -55.96 -43.18 -29.39
N SER A 850 -55.52 -44.45 -29.49
CA SER A 850 -54.16 -44.97 -29.81
C SER A 850 -54.31 -46.39 -30.40
N PRO A 851 -53.35 -46.98 -31.18
CA PRO A 851 -52.65 -48.19 -30.65
C PRO A 851 -51.26 -48.62 -31.23
N ARG A 852 -50.39 -49.14 -30.32
CA ARG A 852 -49.61 -50.43 -30.33
C ARG A 852 -48.38 -50.78 -31.23
N GLY A 853 -47.55 -51.68 -30.65
CA GLY A 853 -46.40 -52.45 -31.19
C GLY A 853 -45.12 -52.17 -30.39
N ASP A 854 -44.61 -52.93 -29.40
CA ASP A 854 -44.44 -54.40 -29.17
C ASP A 854 -43.45 -55.04 -30.18
N ASP A 855 -42.35 -55.75 -29.85
CA ASP A 855 -41.55 -56.08 -28.62
C ASP A 855 -40.13 -56.59 -29.10
N GLY A 856 -39.03 -56.87 -28.38
CA GLY A 856 -38.67 -57.00 -26.95
C GLY A 856 -37.24 -57.56 -26.69
N VAL A 857 -37.07 -58.34 -25.60
CA VAL A 857 -35.97 -59.29 -25.25
C VAL A 857 -34.57 -58.77 -24.81
N SER A 858 -34.48 -58.47 -23.50
CA SER A 858 -33.58 -59.08 -22.48
C SER A 858 -32.05 -59.23 -22.65
N ARG A 859 -31.29 -58.49 -21.81
CA ARG A 859 -30.31 -58.94 -20.77
C ARG A 859 -29.51 -57.73 -20.26
N SER A 860 -29.03 -57.55 -19.03
CA SER A 860 -29.22 -58.11 -17.67
C SER A 860 -28.01 -57.61 -16.85
N ILE A 861 -28.22 -57.06 -15.65
CA ILE A 861 -27.36 -57.23 -14.43
C ILE A 861 -25.87 -56.83 -14.58
N ASP A 862 -25.27 -55.90 -13.84
CA ASP A 862 -25.68 -55.04 -12.70
C ASP A 862 -24.61 -53.90 -12.57
N GLN A 863 -24.43 -53.07 -11.51
CA GLN A 863 -24.91 -53.02 -10.13
C GLN A 863 -24.95 -51.54 -9.60
N LEU A 864 -25.19 -51.38 -8.30
CA LEU A 864 -25.15 -50.15 -7.47
C LEU A 864 -24.53 -50.54 -6.09
N PRO A 865 -24.29 -49.68 -5.06
CA PRO A 865 -24.99 -48.41 -4.80
C PRO A 865 -24.19 -47.21 -4.23
N VAL A 866 -24.86 -46.06 -4.24
CA VAL A 866 -24.67 -44.94 -3.30
C VAL A 866 -25.48 -45.21 -2.02
N VAL A 867 -24.94 -44.87 -0.85
CA VAL A 867 -25.71 -44.72 0.40
C VAL A 867 -25.28 -43.43 1.10
N ALA A 868 -26.23 -42.74 1.75
CA ALA A 868 -26.02 -41.47 2.43
C ALA A 868 -26.74 -41.44 3.78
N GLY A 869 -26.37 -40.49 4.65
CA GLY A 869 -27.28 -39.88 5.61
C GLY A 869 -26.88 -39.89 7.09
N CYS A 870 -27.15 -38.75 7.74
CA CYS A 870 -27.57 -38.60 9.16
C CYS A 870 -26.49 -38.84 10.26
N THR A 871 -26.48 -38.14 11.41
CA THR A 871 -27.22 -36.95 11.90
C THR A 871 -26.55 -36.34 13.16
N GLN A 872 -26.89 -35.07 13.46
CA GLN A 872 -26.98 -34.42 14.79
C GLN A 872 -25.72 -34.09 15.64
N ASP A 873 -25.63 -32.78 15.93
CA ASP A 873 -25.61 -32.14 17.26
C ASP A 873 -24.71 -32.72 18.38
N SER A 874 -23.65 -31.99 18.72
CA SER A 874 -23.60 -31.20 19.97
C SER A 874 -22.28 -30.44 20.06
N GLY A 875 -22.23 -29.34 20.84
CA GLY A 875 -21.04 -28.49 20.94
C GLY A 875 -20.62 -28.22 22.39
N THR A 876 -19.34 -28.45 22.68
CA THR A 876 -18.63 -27.80 23.80
C THR A 876 -17.12 -27.77 23.53
N SER A 877 -16.50 -26.63 23.84
CA SER A 877 -15.07 -26.52 24.16
C SER A 877 -14.89 -26.65 25.69
N PRO A 878 -13.67 -26.79 26.29
CA PRO A 878 -12.36 -26.52 25.69
C PRO A 878 -11.19 -27.50 26.05
N ARG A 879 -10.05 -27.26 25.39
CA ARG A 879 -8.65 -27.30 25.91
C ARG A 879 -7.95 -28.62 26.36
N LEU A 880 -6.73 -28.74 25.81
CA LEU A 880 -5.46 -29.24 26.37
C LEU A 880 -5.04 -30.73 26.21
N SER A 881 -3.93 -30.86 25.46
CA SER A 881 -2.81 -31.81 25.63
C SER A 881 -3.05 -33.32 25.76
N SER A 882 -2.64 -34.07 24.74
CA SER A 882 -1.50 -35.00 24.91
C SER A 882 -0.85 -35.45 23.59
N SER A 883 0.44 -35.69 23.73
CA SER A 883 1.49 -36.19 22.84
C SER A 883 1.23 -37.43 21.97
N LEU A 884 2.08 -37.56 20.93
CA LEU A 884 2.60 -38.80 20.29
C LEU A 884 1.69 -39.65 19.39
N SER A 885 2.02 -39.68 18.09
CA SER A 885 2.29 -40.94 17.38
C SER A 885 3.15 -40.73 16.11
N LEU A 886 4.32 -41.38 16.07
CA LEU A 886 5.07 -41.61 14.83
C LEU A 886 4.66 -42.98 14.27
N PRO A 887 4.36 -43.11 12.96
CA PRO A 887 4.51 -44.39 12.27
C PRO A 887 6.01 -44.71 12.17
N ARG A 888 6.39 -45.98 12.42
CA ARG A 888 7.78 -46.43 12.41
C ARG A 888 7.89 -47.70 11.57
N LEU A 889 8.90 -47.75 10.70
CA LEU A 889 9.30 -48.94 9.89
C LEU A 889 8.26 -49.32 8.80
N SER A 890 8.62 -50.09 7.76
CA SER A 890 9.89 -50.72 7.37
C SER A 890 10.06 -50.72 5.85
N GLY A 891 11.29 -50.57 5.37
CA GLY A 891 11.69 -50.59 3.96
C GLY A 891 13.14 -50.17 3.83
#